data_AF-A0A7I8VU91-F1
#
_entry.id   AF-A0A7I8VU91-F1
#
_cell.length_a   1.000
_cell.length_b   1.000
_cell.length_c   1.000
_cell.angle_alpha   90.00
_cell.angle_beta   90.00
_cell.angle_gamma   90.00
#
_symmetry.space_group_name_H-M   'P 1'
#
loop_
_entity.id
_entity.type
_entity.pdbx_description
1 polymer ?
#
loop_
_entity_poly.entity_id
_entity_poly.type
_entity_poly.pdbx_seq_one_letter_code
_entity_poly.pdbx_strand_id
1 'polypeptide(L)'
;MEDKKKMAVRPFVNKLKLNWPQKVQIAVMSLFVAPIRVCLVIFFVTTAWCFAKIGLYGHDPRRPMSFWRNFIFRPLVVNCCRLMFAGGGFYWAKFTGERVSAARAPILVIAPHSTFFDALIIVKLGLTTVVAKSGAANVPLFGTLLQFCQAIFVDREDQNSRQNTIQTMKDRSATGGKWPQIAIFPEGTCTNRTCVLKYKSGAFLPGVPVQPVVVRYPNELDTYSWTWRGIGVWKIFWFTLCQPFSRFEMHFLPVHDPSEEERQNPTLFGENVRNEMARALGVPTSEYSVDDCLLMDYSDHLLLRGIQLAENMVQFRFHFRQIKELTKENISNSILSTLQSTYADNSSITRDELVNILDIKTEASEERLTLALSTINETCEKVNWRKFFAIISFYSYPYNMRKSLMSLLISYKKGQQPLLGKDILQLFTQVLNSSTELFQILQNLFEEEKLYAEDEIEELLKMDEKTSFLIFDNKRSRHKDFEKLKSRVGIMTAVVAGYKLPKWLPRMSYAKQDTLLKLLILGVASILAFSTRLFSVLRFESVIHEFDPYFNYRTTRFLTEEGFYNFHNWFDDRAWYPLGRIIGGTIYPGLMVTSASLYHFLHFLNISIDIRNVCVFLAPLFSSFTVFVTYLLTSELRDAGAGLIAAAMIAVVPGYISRSVAGSYDNEGIAIFCMLFTYALWIKSVKTGSLFWSVLCSLAYFYMVSSWGGYVFLINLIPMHVLALMLTGRFSHRIYVAYSAVYCIGTILSMQISFVGFQPVQSSEHMAALGVFGLCQIHAFVDYIRSRLNKEQFGVLFRTLVLFAGSVAAVAFAIGTATGKISPWTGRFYSLLDPSYAKNNIPIIASVSEHQPTTWSSFYFDLQMLVFFFPVGLYFCFKKLTDANIFIILYGVTSIYFAGVMVRLMLVLAPVMCILSGIAISQTLKTYMKNLDDLVPGPAPQTNTKKSNKKIDSNYPVKNEVASGVVFMMCVFLIMYSFHCTWVTSEAYSSPSIVLSARGGDGGRIIFDDFREAYYWLRHNTAEDAKVMSWWDYGYQITAMANRTILVDNNTWNNTHISRVGQAMASPEHHAYEIMRELDVNYVLVIFGGLTGYSSDDINKFLWMVRIGGSTDKGSHIKEADYYTPQGEFRIDKEGSSTLLNCLMYKMCYYRFGSMYTEQSKPPGYDRVRNAEIGKKDFELDVLEEAYTTEHWLVRIYKVKDLENRGN
;
A
#
# COMPACT_ATOMS: atom_id res chain seq x y z
N MET A 1 61.15 -8.45 15.78
CA MET A 1 59.91 -7.73 15.40
C MET A 1 58.88 -8.67 14.72
N GLU A 2 58.80 -9.94 15.14
CA GLU A 2 57.84 -10.93 14.60
C GLU A 2 56.98 -11.61 15.68
N ASP A 3 56.94 -11.06 16.90
CA ASP A 3 55.85 -11.26 17.86
C ASP A 3 54.65 -10.37 17.46
N LYS A 4 54.12 -10.58 16.25
CA LYS A 4 52.83 -10.01 15.86
C LYS A 4 51.77 -10.64 16.76
N LYS A 5 51.37 -9.89 17.80
CA LYS A 5 50.07 -9.94 18.50
C LYS A 5 49.25 -11.19 18.11
N LYS A 6 49.35 -12.27 18.90
CA LYS A 6 48.29 -13.28 18.99
C LYS A 6 47.04 -12.55 19.47
N MET A 7 46.34 -11.88 18.56
CA MET A 7 44.99 -11.37 18.79
C MET A 7 44.18 -12.56 19.26
N ALA A 8 43.60 -12.48 20.46
CA ALA A 8 42.71 -13.51 20.97
C ALA A 8 41.71 -13.88 19.87
N VAL A 9 41.75 -15.13 19.40
CA VAL A 9 40.87 -15.59 18.33
C VAL A 9 39.43 -15.50 18.87
N ARG A 10 38.55 -14.75 18.21
CA ARG A 10 37.16 -14.51 18.64
C ARG A 10 36.18 -15.37 17.81
N PRO A 11 35.98 -16.65 18.13
CA PRO A 11 35.23 -17.59 17.28
C PRO A 11 33.73 -17.24 17.11
N PHE A 12 33.16 -16.39 17.96
CA PHE A 12 31.72 -16.09 17.98
C PHE A 12 31.35 -14.69 17.48
N VAL A 13 32.31 -13.95 16.93
CA VAL A 13 32.07 -12.61 16.39
C VAL A 13 32.22 -12.65 14.87
N ASN A 14 31.19 -12.18 14.16
CA ASN A 14 31.25 -11.98 12.72
C ASN A 14 30.68 -10.61 12.36
N LYS A 15 31.54 -9.64 12.03
CA LYS A 15 31.14 -8.30 11.60
C LYS A 15 31.39 -8.15 10.10
N LEU A 16 30.32 -8.27 9.31
CA LEU A 16 30.38 -8.04 7.87
C LEU A 16 30.48 -6.55 7.57
N LYS A 17 31.63 -6.12 7.03
CA LYS A 17 31.84 -4.77 6.51
C LYS A 17 31.69 -4.79 4.99
N LEU A 18 30.69 -4.07 4.48
CA LEU A 18 30.40 -4.02 3.04
C LEU A 18 31.02 -2.76 2.41
N ASN A 19 31.84 -2.96 1.39
CA ASN A 19 32.36 -1.89 0.55
C ASN A 19 31.26 -1.32 -0.36
N TRP A 20 31.43 -0.10 -0.87
CA TRP A 20 30.43 0.54 -1.74
C TRP A 20 30.01 -0.31 -2.96
N PRO A 21 30.94 -0.93 -3.73
CA PRO A 21 30.55 -1.81 -4.84
C PRO A 21 29.71 -3.01 -4.40
N GLN A 22 30.00 -3.58 -3.23
CA GLN A 22 29.27 -4.72 -2.68
C GLN A 22 27.85 -4.31 -2.24
N LYS A 23 27.67 -3.09 -1.73
CA LYS A 23 26.34 -2.55 -1.41
C LYS A 23 25.49 -2.38 -2.68
N VAL A 24 26.08 -1.87 -3.76
CA VAL A 24 25.42 -1.73 -5.06
C VAL A 24 25.04 -3.11 -5.63
N GLN A 25 25.97 -4.06 -5.61
CA GLN A 25 25.72 -5.43 -6.03
C GLN A 25 24.57 -6.07 -5.25
N ILE A 26 24.57 -5.94 -3.92
CA ILE A 26 23.48 -6.47 -3.08
C ILE A 26 22.15 -5.80 -3.44
N ALA A 27 22.11 -4.49 -3.68
CA ALA A 27 20.89 -3.78 -4.08
C ALA A 27 20.33 -4.29 -5.42
N VAL A 28 21.19 -4.44 -6.44
CA VAL A 28 20.80 -4.97 -7.75
C VAL A 28 20.31 -6.43 -7.64
N MET A 29 21.08 -7.28 -6.95
CA MET A 29 20.74 -8.69 -6.77
C MET A 29 19.46 -8.87 -5.94
N SER A 30 19.19 -7.97 -5.00
CA SER A 30 17.95 -7.97 -4.21
C SER A 30 16.71 -7.70 -5.06
N LEU A 31 16.83 -6.87 -6.10
CA LEU A 31 15.71 -6.50 -6.96
C LEU A 31 15.41 -7.58 -8.00
N PHE A 32 16.45 -8.13 -8.64
CA PHE A 32 16.28 -9.02 -9.80
C PHE A 32 16.45 -10.51 -9.50
N VAL A 33 17.42 -10.90 -8.66
CA VAL A 33 17.81 -12.32 -8.51
C VAL A 33 17.23 -12.95 -7.25
N ALA A 34 17.22 -12.22 -6.13
CA ALA A 34 16.74 -12.72 -4.85
C ALA A 34 15.26 -13.17 -4.89
N PRO A 35 14.31 -12.45 -5.53
CA PRO A 35 12.92 -12.91 -5.60
C PRO A 35 12.79 -14.26 -6.32
N ILE A 36 13.50 -14.43 -7.44
CA ILE A 36 13.48 -15.68 -8.22
C ILE A 36 14.03 -16.84 -7.39
N ARG A 37 15.18 -16.64 -6.71
CA ARG A 37 15.78 -17.67 -5.86
C ARG A 37 14.90 -18.02 -4.66
N VAL A 38 14.23 -17.04 -4.05
CA VAL A 38 13.26 -17.28 -2.96
C VAL A 38 12.10 -18.15 -3.45
N CYS A 39 11.54 -17.87 -4.62
CA CYS A 39 10.48 -18.68 -5.22
C CYS A 39 10.93 -20.13 -5.45
N LEU A 40 12.14 -20.33 -6.02
CA LEU A 40 12.71 -21.66 -6.24
C LEU A 40 12.94 -22.42 -4.92
N VAL A 41 13.53 -21.78 -3.92
CA VAL A 41 13.78 -22.38 -2.61
C VAL A 41 12.46 -22.79 -1.93
N ILE A 42 11.44 -21.92 -1.95
CA ILE A 42 10.12 -22.23 -1.37
C ILE A 42 9.48 -23.40 -2.11
N PHE A 43 9.49 -23.38 -3.43
CA PHE A 43 8.94 -24.46 -4.25
C PHE A 43 9.59 -25.82 -3.90
N PHE A 44 10.92 -25.91 -3.96
CA PHE A 44 11.60 -27.18 -3.68
C PHE A 44 11.53 -27.63 -2.21
N VAL A 45 11.52 -26.71 -1.24
CA VAL A 45 11.28 -27.04 0.19
C VAL A 45 9.90 -27.66 0.38
N THR A 46 8.85 -27.04 -0.19
CA THR A 46 7.48 -27.51 -0.02
C THR A 46 7.28 -28.87 -0.69
N THR A 47 7.85 -29.08 -1.88
CA THR A 47 7.84 -30.36 -2.57
C THR A 47 8.60 -31.44 -1.79
N ALA A 48 9.79 -31.13 -1.26
CA ALA A 48 10.55 -32.04 -0.40
C ALA A 48 9.76 -32.40 0.88
N TRP A 49 9.07 -31.42 1.46
CA TRP A 49 8.22 -31.63 2.64
C TRP A 49 7.03 -32.54 2.34
N CYS A 50 6.36 -32.38 1.19
CA CYS A 50 5.29 -33.26 0.75
C CYS A 50 5.77 -34.72 0.63
N PHE A 51 6.89 -34.95 -0.06
CA PHE A 51 7.46 -36.29 -0.19
C PHE A 51 7.90 -36.87 1.16
N ALA A 52 8.50 -36.07 2.03
CA ALA A 52 8.87 -36.51 3.37
C ALA A 52 7.66 -36.86 4.24
N LYS A 53 6.55 -36.10 4.14
CA LYS A 53 5.30 -36.40 4.85
C LYS A 53 4.69 -37.72 4.40
N ILE A 54 4.64 -37.96 3.09
CA ILE A 54 4.13 -39.22 2.54
C ILE A 54 5.05 -40.37 2.98
N GLY A 55 6.37 -40.19 2.88
CA GLY A 55 7.35 -41.18 3.30
C GLY A 55 7.33 -41.50 4.80
N LEU A 56 6.90 -40.58 5.66
CA LEU A 56 6.73 -40.79 7.10
C LEU A 56 5.37 -41.37 7.50
N TYR A 57 4.38 -41.39 6.60
CA TYR A 57 3.02 -41.81 6.94
C TYR A 57 3.02 -43.27 7.45
N GLY A 58 2.63 -43.49 8.71
CA GLY A 58 2.63 -44.81 9.36
C GLY A 58 4.01 -45.40 9.69
N HIS A 59 5.09 -44.61 9.72
CA HIS A 59 6.42 -45.09 10.16
C HIS A 59 6.63 -44.87 11.66
N ASP A 60 7.10 -45.90 12.37
CA ASP A 60 7.55 -45.80 13.77
C ASP A 60 8.99 -45.25 13.83
N PRO A 61 9.24 -44.07 14.46
CA PRO A 61 10.56 -43.46 14.57
C PRO A 61 11.63 -44.32 15.29
N ARG A 62 11.23 -45.36 16.02
CA ARG A 62 12.15 -46.25 16.75
C ARG A 62 12.79 -47.33 15.88
N ARG A 63 12.30 -47.53 14.65
CA ARG A 63 12.81 -48.55 13.71
C ARG A 63 13.51 -47.90 12.52
N PRO A 64 14.48 -48.56 11.87
CA PRO A 64 15.06 -48.06 10.62
C PRO A 64 13.99 -48.00 9.52
N MET A 65 14.13 -47.07 8.58
CA MET A 65 13.21 -46.93 7.44
C MET A 65 13.19 -48.21 6.58
N SER A 66 11.99 -48.63 6.15
CA SER A 66 11.83 -49.82 5.31
C SER A 66 12.41 -49.61 3.91
N PHE A 67 12.76 -50.71 3.24
CA PHE A 67 13.42 -50.70 1.93
C PHE A 67 12.68 -49.85 0.90
N TRP A 68 11.38 -50.08 0.70
CA TRP A 68 10.57 -49.33 -0.28
C TRP A 68 10.48 -47.83 0.02
N ARG A 69 10.41 -47.42 1.30
CA ARG A 69 10.39 -45.99 1.69
C ARG A 69 11.74 -45.32 1.36
N ASN A 70 12.83 -46.03 1.61
CA ASN A 70 14.17 -45.57 1.28
C ASN A 70 14.47 -45.60 -0.22
N PHE A 71 13.91 -46.53 -0.98
CA PHE A 71 14.13 -46.64 -2.42
C PHE A 71 13.37 -45.54 -3.20
N ILE A 72 12.13 -45.25 -2.81
CA ILE A 72 11.26 -44.29 -3.54
C ILE A 72 11.43 -42.86 -3.02
N PHE A 73 11.18 -42.62 -1.73
CA PHE A 73 11.06 -41.25 -1.22
C PHE A 73 12.40 -40.60 -0.89
N ARG A 74 13.42 -41.39 -0.49
CA ARG A 74 14.73 -40.83 -0.12
C ARG A 74 15.44 -40.15 -1.31
N PRO A 75 15.51 -40.74 -2.51
CA PRO A 75 16.07 -40.05 -3.69
C PRO A 75 15.26 -38.80 -4.07
N LEU A 76 13.92 -38.85 -4.00
CA LEU A 76 13.06 -37.71 -4.30
C LEU A 76 13.30 -36.53 -3.35
N VAL A 77 13.33 -36.78 -2.04
CA VAL A 77 13.61 -35.73 -1.03
C VAL A 77 15.04 -35.21 -1.19
N VAL A 78 16.03 -36.08 -1.39
CA VAL A 78 17.43 -35.67 -1.60
C VAL A 78 17.57 -34.79 -2.84
N ASN A 79 16.96 -35.16 -3.97
CA ASN A 79 17.03 -34.38 -5.20
C ASN A 79 16.31 -33.04 -5.06
N CYS A 80 15.13 -32.99 -4.42
CA CYS A 80 14.45 -31.73 -4.13
C CYS A 80 15.31 -30.82 -3.24
N CYS A 81 15.92 -31.36 -2.18
CA CYS A 81 16.81 -30.59 -1.32
C CYS A 81 18.09 -30.14 -2.05
N ARG A 82 18.64 -30.93 -2.98
CA ARG A 82 19.77 -30.52 -3.84
C ARG A 82 19.38 -29.36 -4.75
N LEU A 83 18.21 -29.45 -5.39
CA LEU A 83 17.68 -28.39 -6.25
C LEU A 83 17.35 -27.12 -5.46
N MET A 84 16.85 -27.26 -4.23
CA MET A 84 16.67 -26.15 -3.29
C MET A 84 17.98 -25.40 -3.03
N PHE A 85 19.06 -26.11 -2.67
CA PHE A 85 20.36 -25.48 -2.42
C PHE A 85 20.99 -24.90 -3.69
N ALA A 86 20.83 -25.57 -4.85
CA ALA A 86 21.27 -25.05 -6.14
C ALA A 86 20.53 -23.75 -6.51
N GLY A 87 19.20 -23.73 -6.36
CA GLY A 87 18.36 -22.54 -6.55
C GLY A 87 18.66 -21.42 -5.55
N GLY A 88 19.15 -21.76 -4.35
CA GLY A 88 19.67 -20.82 -3.35
C GLY A 88 21.06 -20.26 -3.65
N GLY A 89 21.74 -20.71 -4.71
CA GLY A 89 23.05 -20.21 -5.14
C GLY A 89 24.25 -21.13 -4.85
N PHE A 90 24.05 -22.32 -4.27
CA PHE A 90 25.11 -23.31 -3.99
C PHE A 90 25.30 -24.31 -5.15
N TYR A 91 25.68 -23.82 -6.33
CA TYR A 91 25.96 -24.69 -7.49
C TYR A 91 27.38 -25.25 -7.52
N TRP A 92 28.33 -24.60 -6.82
CA TRP A 92 29.73 -25.02 -6.78
C TRP A 92 30.07 -25.69 -5.45
N ALA A 93 29.81 -27.00 -5.35
CA ALA A 93 30.16 -27.81 -4.18
C ALA A 93 31.24 -28.84 -4.53
N LYS A 94 32.44 -28.71 -3.93
CA LYS A 94 33.58 -29.62 -4.13
C LYS A 94 33.63 -30.66 -3.02
N PHE A 95 33.73 -31.93 -3.40
CA PHE A 95 33.81 -33.04 -2.45
C PHE A 95 35.09 -33.83 -2.75
N THR A 96 35.91 -34.04 -1.73
CA THR A 96 37.18 -34.79 -1.86
C THR A 96 37.33 -35.81 -0.74
N GLY A 97 38.05 -36.90 -1.01
CA GLY A 97 38.16 -38.04 -0.11
C GLY A 97 37.01 -39.04 -0.28
N GLU A 98 37.18 -40.24 0.27
CA GLU A 98 36.21 -41.34 0.16
C GLU A 98 35.38 -41.49 1.44
N ARG A 99 34.07 -41.60 1.29
CA ARG A 99 33.15 -41.84 2.40
C ARG A 99 33.11 -43.34 2.69
N VAL A 100 33.37 -43.70 3.95
CA VAL A 100 33.34 -45.09 4.41
C VAL A 100 31.92 -45.51 4.79
N SER A 101 31.62 -46.81 4.69
CA SER A 101 30.29 -47.37 4.99
C SER A 101 29.90 -47.23 6.48
N ALA A 102 28.59 -47.25 6.75
CA ALA A 102 28.05 -47.16 8.11
C ALA A 102 28.49 -48.31 9.04
N ALA A 103 28.88 -49.45 8.48
CA ALA A 103 29.38 -50.60 9.24
C ALA A 103 30.82 -50.40 9.72
N ARG A 104 31.66 -49.69 8.95
CA ARG A 104 33.07 -49.47 9.31
C ARG A 104 33.28 -48.22 10.18
N ALA A 105 32.51 -47.16 9.93
CA ALA A 105 32.49 -45.95 10.76
C ALA A 105 31.03 -45.47 10.94
N PRO A 106 30.34 -45.85 12.03
CA PRO A 106 28.94 -45.49 12.24
C PRO A 106 28.71 -44.00 12.55
N ILE A 107 29.75 -43.27 12.97
CA ILE A 107 29.67 -41.85 13.35
C ILE A 107 30.58 -41.01 12.44
N LEU A 108 30.01 -39.92 11.90
CA LEU A 108 30.71 -38.88 11.15
C LEU A 108 30.87 -37.65 12.06
N VAL A 109 32.12 -37.29 12.35
CA VAL A 109 32.46 -36.13 13.18
C VAL A 109 32.74 -34.95 12.25
N ILE A 110 31.93 -33.91 12.30
CA ILE A 110 31.99 -32.79 11.35
C ILE A 110 32.43 -31.51 12.07
N ALA A 111 33.40 -30.78 11.50
CA ALA A 111 33.84 -29.47 12.00
C ALA A 111 34.46 -28.60 10.88
N PRO A 112 34.47 -27.27 11.02
CA PRO A 112 33.83 -26.47 12.06
C PRO A 112 32.32 -26.31 11.81
N HIS A 113 31.52 -26.23 12.87
CA HIS A 113 30.09 -25.91 12.73
C HIS A 113 29.95 -24.40 12.52
N SER A 114 29.40 -23.98 11.39
CA SER A 114 29.57 -22.59 10.93
C SER A 114 28.25 -21.88 10.64
N THR A 115 27.25 -22.62 10.17
CA THR A 115 26.03 -22.01 9.64
C THR A 115 24.86 -22.99 9.55
N PHE A 116 23.64 -22.49 9.38
CA PHE A 116 22.47 -23.32 9.06
C PHE A 116 22.59 -24.02 7.70
N PHE A 117 23.40 -23.47 6.78
CA PHE A 117 23.67 -24.10 5.48
C PHE A 117 24.51 -25.39 5.59
N ASP A 118 25.07 -25.71 6.77
CA ASP A 118 25.72 -27.00 7.04
C ASP A 118 24.75 -28.19 6.80
N ALA A 119 23.44 -27.94 6.74
CA ALA A 119 22.45 -28.92 6.29
C ALA A 119 22.70 -29.46 4.86
N LEU A 120 23.44 -28.74 4.01
CA LEU A 120 23.90 -29.20 2.70
C LEU A 120 24.71 -30.51 2.81
N ILE A 121 25.48 -30.68 3.89
CA ILE A 121 26.28 -31.88 4.16
C ILE A 121 25.36 -33.09 4.30
N ILE A 122 24.29 -32.95 5.08
CA ILE A 122 23.30 -34.00 5.31
C ILE A 122 22.64 -34.40 3.99
N VAL A 123 22.29 -33.42 3.14
CA VAL A 123 21.69 -33.66 1.82
C VAL A 123 22.66 -34.37 0.88
N LYS A 124 23.95 -34.01 0.87
CA LYS A 124 24.96 -34.72 0.07
C LYS A 124 25.16 -36.15 0.55
N LEU A 125 25.21 -36.35 1.86
CA LEU A 125 25.36 -37.66 2.50
C LEU A 125 24.10 -38.54 2.40
N GLY A 126 23.05 -38.07 1.70
CA GLY A 126 21.84 -38.83 1.43
C GLY A 126 20.89 -38.87 2.63
N LEU A 127 20.84 -37.84 3.47
CA LEU A 127 20.04 -37.79 4.71
C LEU A 127 20.56 -38.77 5.76
N THR A 128 21.71 -38.44 6.35
CA THR A 128 22.26 -39.09 7.55
C THR A 128 21.47 -38.74 8.80
N THR A 129 21.56 -39.59 9.82
CA THR A 129 21.00 -39.30 11.14
C THR A 129 21.73 -38.09 11.72
N VAL A 130 21.01 -37.09 12.23
CA VAL A 130 21.61 -35.86 12.79
C VAL A 130 21.21 -35.68 14.24
N VAL A 131 22.15 -35.19 15.04
CA VAL A 131 21.90 -34.87 16.45
C VAL A 131 21.54 -33.38 16.56
N ALA A 132 20.28 -33.08 16.92
CA ALA A 132 19.74 -31.72 16.89
C ALA A 132 19.08 -31.33 18.23
N LYS A 133 18.99 -30.02 18.53
CA LYS A 133 18.24 -29.53 19.71
C LYS A 133 16.77 -29.94 19.60
N SER A 134 16.15 -30.37 20.70
CA SER A 134 14.72 -30.76 20.78
C SER A 134 13.77 -29.75 20.11
N GLY A 135 14.03 -28.45 20.29
CA GLY A 135 13.26 -27.37 19.66
C GLY A 135 13.26 -27.37 18.12
N ALA A 136 14.26 -27.97 17.46
CA ALA A 136 14.34 -28.05 16.00
C ALA A 136 13.22 -28.91 15.38
N ALA A 137 12.69 -29.89 16.13
CA ALA A 137 11.56 -30.71 15.70
C ALA A 137 10.28 -29.88 15.48
N ASN A 138 10.15 -28.75 16.18
CA ASN A 138 8.97 -27.90 16.14
C ASN A 138 9.02 -26.83 15.04
N VAL A 139 10.10 -26.78 14.24
CA VAL A 139 10.22 -25.84 13.12
C VAL A 139 9.34 -26.32 11.96
N PRO A 140 8.40 -25.49 11.46
CA PRO A 140 7.54 -25.86 10.33
C PRO A 140 8.37 -26.24 9.10
N LEU A 141 7.91 -27.22 8.33
CA LEU A 141 8.58 -27.82 7.15
C LEU A 141 9.89 -28.57 7.50
N PHE A 142 10.88 -27.89 8.07
CA PHE A 142 12.19 -28.47 8.41
C PHE A 142 12.11 -29.57 9.48
N GLY A 143 11.23 -29.46 10.47
CA GLY A 143 11.06 -30.48 11.50
C GLY A 143 10.64 -31.84 10.93
N THR A 144 9.80 -31.85 9.89
CA THR A 144 9.41 -33.09 9.19
C THR A 144 10.57 -33.66 8.38
N LEU A 145 11.36 -32.81 7.72
CA LEU A 145 12.58 -33.25 7.03
C LEU A 145 13.60 -33.85 8.00
N LEU A 146 13.76 -33.27 9.19
CA LEU A 146 14.63 -33.81 10.26
C LEU A 146 14.11 -35.16 10.79
N GLN A 147 12.80 -35.31 10.96
CA GLN A 147 12.19 -36.60 11.33
C GLN A 147 12.40 -37.66 10.23
N PHE A 148 12.32 -37.27 8.95
CA PHE A 148 12.60 -38.16 7.82
C PHE A 148 14.09 -38.57 7.76
N CYS A 149 15.00 -37.73 8.23
CA CYS A 149 16.41 -38.08 8.45
C CYS A 149 16.63 -38.96 9.70
N GLN A 150 15.58 -39.35 10.42
CA GLN A 150 15.63 -40.12 11.67
C GLN A 150 16.49 -39.43 12.76
N ALA A 151 16.45 -38.10 12.84
CA ALA A 151 17.25 -37.29 13.76
C ALA A 151 17.09 -37.69 15.25
N ILE A 152 18.18 -37.58 16.01
CA ILE A 152 18.20 -37.78 17.46
C ILE A 152 18.09 -36.40 18.12
N PHE A 153 17.00 -36.17 18.85
CA PHE A 153 16.71 -34.90 19.48
C PHE A 153 17.25 -34.87 20.92
N VAL A 154 17.99 -33.81 21.25
CA VAL A 154 18.62 -33.61 22.56
C VAL A 154 18.09 -32.33 23.19
N ASP A 155 17.60 -32.42 24.41
CA ASP A 155 17.45 -31.27 25.28
C ASP A 155 18.73 -31.08 26.09
N ARG A 156 19.30 -29.88 26.04
CA ARG A 156 20.59 -29.59 26.69
C ARG A 156 20.41 -29.29 28.17
N GLU A 157 19.22 -28.86 28.56
CA GLU A 157 18.89 -28.46 29.93
C GLU A 157 18.47 -29.68 30.76
N ASP A 158 17.82 -30.66 30.14
CA ASP A 158 17.46 -31.93 30.78
C ASP A 158 18.63 -32.94 30.78
N GLN A 159 19.01 -33.41 31.96
CA GLN A 159 20.05 -34.41 32.14
C GLN A 159 19.61 -35.80 31.66
N ASN A 160 18.32 -36.14 31.80
CA ASN A 160 17.76 -37.42 31.35
C ASN A 160 17.72 -37.48 29.81
N SER A 161 17.35 -36.39 29.14
CA SER A 161 17.40 -36.29 27.68
C SER A 161 18.81 -36.53 27.10
N ARG A 162 19.86 -36.00 27.76
CA ARG A 162 21.25 -36.22 27.36
C ARG A 162 21.67 -37.68 27.49
N GLN A 163 21.31 -38.35 28.58
CA GLN A 163 21.60 -39.77 28.79
C GLN A 163 20.86 -40.66 27.76
N ASN A 164 19.58 -40.39 27.52
CA ASN A 164 18.78 -41.11 26.50
C ASN A 164 19.35 -40.96 25.08
N THR A 165 19.88 -39.78 24.76
CA THR A 165 20.56 -39.52 23.49
C THR A 165 21.79 -40.40 23.35
N ILE A 166 22.65 -40.44 24.37
CA ILE A 166 23.87 -41.24 24.36
C ILE A 166 23.54 -42.73 24.20
N GLN A 167 22.52 -43.22 24.93
CA GLN A 167 22.06 -44.59 24.81
C GLN A 167 21.57 -44.90 23.39
N THR A 168 20.76 -44.02 22.80
CA THR A 168 20.27 -44.17 21.42
C THR A 168 21.42 -44.20 20.40
N MET A 169 22.48 -43.42 20.60
CA MET A 169 23.66 -43.46 19.73
C MET A 169 24.39 -44.80 19.84
N LYS A 170 24.61 -45.31 21.07
CA LYS A 170 25.20 -46.63 21.31
C LYS A 170 24.39 -47.72 20.61
N ASP A 171 23.09 -47.76 20.86
CA ASP A 171 22.18 -48.77 20.30
C ASP A 171 22.21 -48.76 18.76
N ARG A 172 22.14 -47.58 18.13
CA ARG A 172 22.16 -47.46 16.65
C ARG A 172 23.53 -47.81 16.06
N SER A 173 24.62 -47.41 16.72
CA SER A 173 25.99 -47.71 16.28
C SER A 173 26.34 -49.19 16.34
N ALA A 174 25.74 -49.94 17.26
CA ALA A 174 25.95 -51.38 17.44
C ALA A 174 25.26 -52.26 16.38
N THR A 175 24.41 -51.70 15.52
CA THR A 175 23.58 -52.47 14.57
C THR A 175 24.25 -52.91 13.26
N GLY A 176 25.56 -52.71 13.11
CA GLY A 176 26.31 -53.16 11.93
C GLY A 176 25.89 -52.50 10.61
N GLY A 177 25.40 -51.27 10.65
CA GLY A 177 25.06 -50.49 9.45
C GLY A 177 23.59 -50.52 9.00
N LYS A 178 22.67 -51.09 9.80
CA LYS A 178 21.22 -51.03 9.53
C LYS A 178 20.62 -49.61 9.63
N TRP A 179 21.25 -48.75 10.44
CA TRP A 179 20.88 -47.34 10.56
C TRP A 179 21.76 -46.45 9.68
N PRO A 180 21.26 -45.31 9.19
CA PRO A 180 22.10 -44.30 8.55
C PRO A 180 23.17 -43.79 9.51
N GLN A 181 24.39 -43.53 9.00
CA GLN A 181 25.48 -42.91 9.77
C GLN A 181 25.01 -41.69 10.56
N ILE A 182 25.55 -41.54 11.77
CA ILE A 182 25.24 -40.43 12.67
C ILE A 182 26.21 -39.29 12.39
N ALA A 183 25.70 -38.19 11.84
CA ALA A 183 26.45 -36.95 11.66
C ALA A 183 26.31 -36.07 12.90
N ILE A 184 27.44 -35.72 13.53
CA ILE A 184 27.49 -34.90 14.74
C ILE A 184 28.53 -33.78 14.62
N PHE A 185 28.15 -32.59 15.07
CA PHE A 185 29.05 -31.46 15.29
C PHE A 185 29.44 -31.41 16.77
N PRO A 186 30.62 -31.92 17.15
CA PRO A 186 31.02 -32.04 18.56
C PRO A 186 31.28 -30.67 19.24
N GLU A 187 31.43 -29.59 18.47
CA GLU A 187 31.50 -28.21 18.98
C GLU A 187 30.19 -27.78 19.69
N GLY A 188 29.04 -28.29 19.21
CA GLY A 188 27.73 -28.01 19.78
C GLY A 188 27.22 -26.56 19.63
N THR A 189 27.89 -25.72 18.83
CA THR A 189 27.54 -24.32 18.55
C THR A 189 28.16 -23.88 17.23
N CYS A 190 27.67 -22.81 16.62
CA CYS A 190 28.24 -22.26 15.38
C CYS A 190 29.34 -21.21 15.64
N THR A 191 30.38 -21.20 14.81
CA THR A 191 31.54 -20.29 14.87
C THR A 191 31.87 -19.64 13.53
N ASN A 192 32.77 -18.64 13.54
CA ASN A 192 33.29 -17.98 12.34
C ASN A 192 34.48 -18.74 11.68
N ARG A 193 34.81 -19.96 12.16
CA ARG A 193 35.83 -20.86 11.58
C ARG A 193 37.29 -20.43 11.75
N THR A 194 37.57 -19.43 12.57
CA THR A 194 38.96 -19.00 12.83
C THR A 194 39.74 -19.98 13.72
N CYS A 195 39.05 -20.86 14.44
CA CYS A 195 39.64 -21.94 15.24
C CYS A 195 38.62 -23.09 15.41
N VAL A 196 39.09 -24.29 15.75
CA VAL A 196 38.23 -25.41 16.17
C VAL A 196 38.08 -25.40 17.69
N LEU A 197 36.83 -25.42 18.16
CA LEU A 197 36.52 -25.37 19.60
C LEU A 197 36.75 -26.71 20.31
N LYS A 198 36.75 -26.69 21.64
CA LYS A 198 36.77 -27.90 22.47
C LYS A 198 35.57 -28.79 22.17
N TYR A 199 35.84 -30.05 21.85
CA TYR A 199 34.81 -31.04 21.54
C TYR A 199 34.11 -31.57 22.80
N LYS A 200 32.81 -31.78 22.70
CA LYS A 200 32.02 -32.38 23.78
C LYS A 200 32.20 -33.90 23.78
N SER A 201 32.58 -34.46 24.93
CA SER A 201 32.81 -35.90 25.14
C SER A 201 31.60 -36.78 24.80
N GLY A 202 30.38 -36.23 24.84
CA GLY A 202 29.15 -36.95 24.53
C GLY A 202 29.11 -37.61 23.14
N ALA A 203 29.81 -37.03 22.15
CA ALA A 203 29.91 -37.59 20.80
C ALA A 203 30.80 -38.85 20.72
N PHE A 204 31.71 -39.03 21.69
CA PHE A 204 32.77 -40.04 21.70
C PHE A 204 32.50 -41.16 22.70
N LEU A 205 31.51 -41.01 23.59
CA LEU A 205 31.06 -42.03 24.56
C LEU A 205 30.70 -43.41 23.99
N PRO A 206 30.26 -43.55 22.72
CA PRO A 206 30.05 -44.88 22.15
C PRO A 206 31.33 -45.71 21.94
N GLY A 207 32.52 -45.10 21.88
CA GLY A 207 33.79 -45.82 21.74
C GLY A 207 33.98 -46.56 20.41
N VAL A 208 33.22 -46.18 19.37
CA VAL A 208 33.25 -46.78 18.02
C VAL A 208 34.14 -45.97 17.08
N PRO A 209 34.66 -46.56 15.98
CA PRO A 209 35.41 -45.82 14.96
C PRO A 209 34.62 -44.64 14.40
N VAL A 210 35.28 -43.50 14.25
CA VAL A 210 34.67 -42.26 13.71
C VAL A 210 35.37 -41.85 12.43
N GLN A 211 34.63 -41.33 11.46
CA GLN A 211 35.24 -40.70 10.29
C GLN A 211 35.17 -39.17 10.45
N PRO A 212 36.30 -38.48 10.58
CA PRO A 212 36.33 -37.03 10.64
C PRO A 212 36.05 -36.42 9.26
N VAL A 213 35.30 -35.31 9.24
CA VAL A 213 34.90 -34.59 8.03
C VAL A 213 35.10 -33.10 8.25
N VAL A 214 35.94 -32.49 7.42
CA VAL A 214 36.21 -31.05 7.50
C VAL A 214 35.50 -30.29 6.40
N VAL A 215 34.96 -29.11 6.73
CA VAL A 215 34.18 -28.28 5.80
C VAL A 215 34.73 -26.87 5.67
N ARG A 216 34.67 -26.31 4.47
CA ARG A 216 35.12 -24.95 4.15
C ARG A 216 34.08 -24.23 3.29
N TYR A 217 33.99 -22.92 3.50
CA TYR A 217 33.25 -22.01 2.63
C TYR A 217 34.26 -20.95 2.16
N PRO A 218 34.79 -21.08 0.92
CA PRO A 218 35.93 -20.29 0.47
C PRO A 218 35.56 -18.93 -0.15
N ASN A 219 34.29 -18.51 -0.10
CA ASN A 219 33.87 -17.20 -0.61
C ASN A 219 34.57 -16.06 0.16
N GLU A 220 35.08 -15.07 -0.57
CA GLU A 220 35.75 -13.88 0.00
C GLU A 220 34.84 -13.10 0.95
N LEU A 221 33.56 -12.95 0.59
CA LEU A 221 32.56 -12.32 1.43
C LEU A 221 31.86 -13.38 2.29
N ASP A 222 32.10 -13.36 3.60
CA ASP A 222 31.47 -14.27 4.55
C ASP A 222 30.02 -13.84 4.88
N THR A 223 29.08 -14.24 4.02
CA THR A 223 27.65 -13.99 4.22
C THR A 223 26.91 -15.12 4.94
N TYR A 224 27.61 -16.19 5.32
CA TYR A 224 27.00 -17.44 5.74
C TYR A 224 27.27 -17.76 7.21
N SER A 225 28.41 -17.37 7.79
CA SER A 225 28.72 -17.68 9.19
C SER A 225 27.71 -17.08 10.16
N TRP A 226 27.01 -17.96 10.86
CA TRP A 226 26.07 -17.61 11.92
C TRP A 226 26.78 -17.70 13.26
N THR A 227 27.12 -16.56 13.83
CA THR A 227 27.73 -16.47 15.14
C THR A 227 26.84 -15.73 16.11
N TRP A 228 27.12 -15.89 17.41
CA TRP A 228 26.32 -15.28 18.47
C TRP A 228 26.33 -13.74 18.38
N ARG A 229 27.51 -13.13 18.16
CA ARG A 229 27.69 -11.69 17.88
C ARG A 229 27.91 -11.47 16.38
N GLY A 230 26.93 -11.92 15.60
CA GLY A 230 26.94 -11.92 14.15
C GLY A 230 25.70 -11.26 13.55
N ILE A 231 25.55 -11.38 12.24
CA ILE A 231 24.37 -10.91 11.53
C ILE A 231 23.18 -11.85 11.85
N GLY A 232 21.98 -11.30 12.02
CA GLY A 232 20.78 -12.12 12.24
C GLY A 232 20.48 -13.08 11.09
N VAL A 233 19.84 -14.21 11.39
CA VAL A 233 19.56 -15.33 10.47
C VAL A 233 18.92 -14.87 9.14
N TRP A 234 17.93 -13.98 9.19
CA TRP A 234 17.27 -13.47 7.99
C TRP A 234 18.18 -12.65 7.08
N LYS A 235 19.12 -11.89 7.66
CA LYS A 235 20.11 -11.13 6.88
C LYS A 235 21.17 -12.05 6.28
N ILE A 236 21.55 -13.12 6.98
CA ILE A 236 22.41 -14.18 6.44
C ILE A 236 21.76 -14.82 5.20
N PHE A 237 20.49 -15.20 5.28
CA PHE A 237 19.74 -15.70 4.13
C PHE A 237 19.68 -14.69 2.99
N TRP A 238 19.31 -13.45 3.28
CA TRP A 238 19.23 -12.39 2.28
C TRP A 238 20.57 -12.14 1.57
N PHE A 239 21.66 -11.96 2.33
CA PHE A 239 22.98 -11.71 1.74
C PHE A 239 23.52 -12.91 0.98
N THR A 240 23.25 -14.14 1.44
CA THR A 240 23.63 -15.36 0.72
C THR A 240 22.86 -15.49 -0.60
N LEU A 241 21.56 -15.17 -0.61
CA LEU A 241 20.75 -15.15 -1.84
C LEU A 241 21.20 -14.08 -2.84
N CYS A 242 21.79 -12.99 -2.35
CA CYS A 242 22.34 -11.90 -3.16
C CYS A 242 23.79 -12.17 -3.64
N GLN A 243 24.43 -13.27 -3.23
CA GLN A 243 25.73 -13.66 -3.76
C GLN A 243 25.58 -14.27 -5.16
N PRO A 244 26.46 -13.96 -6.14
CA PRO A 244 26.42 -14.56 -7.47
C PRO A 244 26.53 -16.10 -7.42
N PHE A 245 27.47 -16.61 -6.62
CA PHE A 245 27.62 -18.02 -6.23
C PHE A 245 27.95 -18.12 -4.74
N SER A 246 27.55 -19.23 -4.12
CA SER A 246 28.10 -19.70 -2.86
C SER A 246 28.89 -20.99 -3.08
N ARG A 247 30.18 -20.99 -2.73
CA ARG A 247 31.06 -22.17 -2.80
C ARG A 247 31.03 -22.93 -1.49
N PHE A 248 31.10 -24.25 -1.60
CA PHE A 248 31.15 -25.17 -0.47
C PHE A 248 32.17 -26.27 -0.74
N GLU A 249 33.02 -26.57 0.24
CA GLU A 249 33.99 -27.66 0.14
C GLU A 249 33.88 -28.59 1.34
N MET A 250 33.96 -29.89 1.08
CA MET A 250 33.88 -30.94 2.10
C MET A 250 34.94 -31.99 1.82
N HIS A 251 35.73 -32.31 2.85
CA HIS A 251 36.83 -33.25 2.78
C HIS A 251 36.62 -34.37 3.80
N PHE A 252 36.56 -35.62 3.32
CA PHE A 252 36.56 -36.80 4.18
C PHE A 252 38.00 -37.13 4.58
N LEU A 253 38.25 -37.24 5.88
CA LEU A 253 39.53 -37.71 6.41
C LEU A 253 39.50 -39.25 6.59
N PRO A 254 40.68 -39.88 6.76
CA PRO A 254 40.77 -41.30 7.12
C PRO A 254 39.98 -41.62 8.39
N VAL A 255 39.56 -42.88 8.54
CA VAL A 255 38.83 -43.31 9.74
C VAL A 255 39.77 -43.31 10.94
N HIS A 256 39.35 -42.69 12.04
CA HIS A 256 40.06 -42.75 13.32
C HIS A 256 39.52 -43.92 14.14
N ASP A 257 40.34 -44.94 14.31
CA ASP A 257 40.07 -46.08 15.19
C ASP A 257 40.51 -45.74 16.62
N PRO A 258 39.61 -45.78 17.62
CA PRO A 258 39.97 -45.40 18.98
C PRO A 258 40.90 -46.42 19.62
N SER A 259 41.99 -45.94 20.22
CA SER A 259 42.89 -46.76 21.05
C SER A 259 42.18 -47.24 22.33
N GLU A 260 42.76 -48.23 23.03
CA GLU A 260 42.15 -48.75 24.27
C GLU A 260 42.07 -47.66 25.37
N GLU A 261 43.03 -46.74 25.40
CA GLU A 261 43.02 -45.55 26.27
C GLU A 261 41.93 -44.54 25.88
N GLU A 262 41.71 -44.33 24.57
CA GLU A 262 40.66 -43.44 24.05
C GLU A 262 39.26 -43.98 24.30
N ARG A 263 39.08 -45.31 24.31
CA ARG A 263 37.80 -45.95 24.67
C ARG A 263 37.44 -45.74 26.13
N GLN A 264 38.43 -45.74 27.02
CA GLN A 264 38.24 -45.49 28.44
C GLN A 264 38.13 -43.99 28.76
N ASN A 265 38.76 -43.13 27.95
CA ASN A 265 38.73 -41.68 28.10
C ASN A 265 38.15 -40.95 26.87
N PRO A 266 36.81 -40.72 26.85
CA PRO A 266 36.12 -40.02 25.76
C PRO A 266 36.58 -38.56 25.54
N THR A 267 37.19 -37.92 26.55
CA THR A 267 37.72 -36.56 26.39
C THR A 267 39.02 -36.57 25.59
N LEU A 268 39.90 -37.53 25.86
CA LEU A 268 41.14 -37.75 25.10
C LEU A 268 40.83 -38.10 23.64
N PHE A 269 39.86 -39.00 23.42
CA PHE A 269 39.40 -39.35 22.07
C PHE A 269 38.92 -38.12 21.29
N GLY A 270 38.09 -37.28 21.92
CA GLY A 270 37.63 -36.03 21.31
C GLY A 270 38.75 -35.04 21.01
N GLU A 271 39.77 -34.96 21.87
CA GLU A 271 40.92 -34.06 21.67
C GLU A 271 41.84 -34.49 20.52
N ASN A 272 42.11 -35.80 20.38
CA ASN A 272 42.92 -36.32 19.29
C ASN A 272 42.24 -36.11 17.92
N VAL A 273 40.95 -36.45 17.82
CA VAL A 273 40.16 -36.19 16.61
C VAL A 273 40.07 -34.68 16.30
N ARG A 274 39.91 -33.84 17.33
CA ARG A 274 39.95 -32.37 17.17
C ARG A 274 41.28 -31.90 16.58
N ASN A 275 42.40 -32.41 17.08
CA ASN A 275 43.73 -32.01 16.65
C ASN A 275 44.03 -32.46 15.21
N GLU A 276 43.52 -33.62 14.80
CA GLU A 276 43.60 -34.09 13.41
C GLU A 276 42.80 -33.18 12.47
N MET A 277 41.57 -32.85 12.83
CA MET A 277 40.70 -31.97 12.03
C MET A 277 41.25 -30.54 11.95
N ALA A 278 41.80 -30.01 13.05
CA ALA A 278 42.43 -28.69 13.07
C ALA A 278 43.67 -28.63 12.16
N ARG A 279 44.50 -29.67 12.15
CA ARG A 279 45.63 -29.82 11.23
C ARG A 279 45.18 -29.85 9.77
N ALA A 280 44.14 -30.61 9.44
CA ALA A 280 43.58 -30.67 8.08
C ALA A 280 42.97 -29.33 7.63
N LEU A 281 42.36 -28.57 8.54
CA LEU A 281 41.77 -27.27 8.27
C LEU A 281 42.82 -26.15 8.15
N GLY A 282 43.97 -26.28 8.80
CA GLY A 282 45.00 -25.25 8.88
C GLY A 282 44.68 -24.12 9.86
N VAL A 283 43.90 -24.41 10.91
CA VAL A 283 43.45 -23.43 11.92
C VAL A 283 43.83 -23.87 13.34
N PRO A 284 44.06 -22.94 14.28
CA PRO A 284 44.40 -23.29 15.66
C PRO A 284 43.23 -23.94 16.41
N THR A 285 43.53 -24.66 17.49
CA THR A 285 42.53 -25.14 18.45
C THR A 285 42.29 -24.10 19.55
N SER A 286 41.08 -24.08 20.09
CA SER A 286 40.70 -23.22 21.21
C SER A 286 40.07 -24.03 22.34
N GLU A 287 40.45 -23.71 23.58
CA GLU A 287 39.85 -24.28 24.80
C GLU A 287 38.58 -23.53 25.24
N TYR A 288 38.16 -22.48 24.51
CA TYR A 288 36.97 -21.72 24.87
C TYR A 288 35.70 -22.57 24.82
N SER A 289 34.89 -22.47 25.87
CA SER A 289 33.51 -22.96 25.88
C SER A 289 32.52 -21.84 25.54
N VAL A 290 31.28 -22.21 25.19
CA VAL A 290 30.18 -21.26 24.95
C VAL A 290 29.98 -20.33 26.15
N ASP A 291 30.12 -20.87 27.37
CA ASP A 291 29.93 -20.11 28.61
C ASP A 291 31.02 -19.05 28.82
N ASP A 292 32.25 -19.29 28.36
CA ASP A 292 33.36 -18.31 28.44
C ASP A 292 33.07 -17.07 27.60
N CYS A 293 32.31 -17.24 26.51
CA CYS A 293 32.03 -16.15 25.56
C CYS A 293 30.83 -15.30 25.97
N LEU A 294 29.85 -15.89 26.67
CA LEU A 294 28.78 -15.13 27.34
C LEU A 294 29.37 -14.16 28.36
N LEU A 295 30.37 -14.62 29.12
CA LEU A 295 31.12 -13.80 30.07
C LEU A 295 31.90 -12.67 29.36
N MET A 296 32.61 -12.98 28.26
CA MET A 296 33.33 -11.95 27.49
C MET A 296 32.39 -10.86 26.94
N ASP A 297 31.24 -11.22 26.38
CA ASP A 297 30.32 -10.23 25.79
C ASP A 297 29.66 -9.34 26.85
N TYR A 298 29.36 -9.93 28.01
CA TYR A 298 28.86 -9.18 29.16
C TYR A 298 29.89 -8.18 29.67
N SER A 299 31.17 -8.59 29.73
CA SER A 299 32.27 -7.70 30.10
C SER A 299 32.51 -6.56 29.09
N ASP A 300 32.32 -6.82 27.79
CA ASP A 300 32.39 -5.81 26.72
C ASP A 300 31.23 -4.79 26.80
N HIS A 301 30.03 -5.22 27.21
CA HIS A 301 28.86 -4.36 27.35
C HIS A 301 28.91 -3.42 28.56
N LEU A 302 29.72 -3.75 29.57
CA LEU A 302 29.82 -3.03 30.84
C LEU A 302 30.69 -1.76 30.81
N LEU A 303 31.25 -1.35 29.66
CA LEU A 303 32.00 -0.09 29.50
C LEU A 303 32.99 0.25 30.64
N LEU A 304 33.63 -0.76 31.23
CA LEU A 304 34.87 -0.56 31.96
C LEU A 304 35.94 -0.22 30.91
N ARG A 305 36.44 1.01 30.91
CA ARG A 305 37.51 1.47 30.01
C ARG A 305 38.75 0.55 30.17
N GLY A 306 38.86 -0.47 29.33
CA GLY A 306 40.03 -1.35 29.28
C GLY A 306 39.74 -2.70 28.64
N ILE A 307 40.13 -2.86 27.37
CA ILE A 307 40.08 -4.13 26.61
C ILE A 307 40.83 -5.26 27.35
N GLN A 308 41.80 -4.92 28.22
CA GLN A 308 42.59 -5.85 29.02
C GLN A 308 41.76 -6.68 30.04
N LEU A 309 40.70 -6.09 30.64
CA LEU A 309 40.04 -6.72 31.79
C LEU A 309 39.17 -7.93 31.38
N ALA A 310 38.56 -7.91 30.20
CA ALA A 310 37.74 -9.00 29.67
C ALA A 310 38.56 -10.27 29.38
N GLU A 311 39.75 -10.11 28.79
CA GLU A 311 40.69 -11.21 28.53
C GLU A 311 41.25 -11.76 29.85
N ASN A 312 41.58 -10.87 30.79
CA ASN A 312 42.03 -11.20 32.13
C ASN A 312 40.98 -11.98 32.93
N MET A 313 39.68 -11.65 32.80
CA MET A 313 38.58 -12.40 33.45
C MET A 313 38.46 -13.83 32.93
N VAL A 314 38.72 -14.08 31.65
CA VAL A 314 38.67 -15.43 31.08
C VAL A 314 39.89 -16.24 31.47
N GLN A 315 41.07 -15.62 31.51
CA GLN A 315 42.28 -16.26 32.04
C GLN A 315 42.16 -16.56 33.54
N PHE A 316 41.61 -15.63 34.32
CA PHE A 316 41.23 -15.83 35.72
C PHE A 316 40.34 -17.08 35.85
N ARG A 317 39.26 -17.15 35.06
CA ARG A 317 38.33 -18.30 35.04
C ARG A 317 39.03 -19.61 34.66
N PHE A 318 39.94 -19.59 33.70
CA PHE A 318 40.67 -20.78 33.25
C PHE A 318 41.51 -21.38 34.38
N HIS A 319 42.31 -20.56 35.07
CA HIS A 319 43.12 -21.00 36.20
C HIS A 319 42.25 -21.36 37.42
N PHE A 320 41.21 -20.58 37.69
CA PHE A 320 40.31 -20.79 38.82
C PHE A 320 39.47 -22.08 38.69
N ARG A 321 39.00 -22.43 37.49
CA ARG A 321 38.21 -23.66 37.24
C ARG A 321 39.04 -24.95 37.37
N GLN A 322 40.35 -24.84 37.21
CA GLN A 322 41.28 -25.95 37.30
C GLN A 322 41.56 -26.38 38.76
N ILE A 323 41.07 -25.61 39.75
CA ILE A 323 41.10 -25.95 41.17
C ILE A 323 39.95 -26.90 41.47
N LYS A 324 40.25 -28.20 41.68
CA LYS A 324 39.22 -29.25 41.84
C LYS A 324 38.42 -29.12 43.16
N GLU A 325 39.00 -28.50 44.18
CA GLU A 325 38.40 -28.34 45.52
C GLU A 325 37.27 -27.29 45.54
N LEU A 326 37.25 -26.40 44.55
CA LEU A 326 36.29 -25.31 44.43
C LEU A 326 35.05 -25.72 43.62
N THR A 327 34.07 -26.32 44.31
CA THR A 327 32.74 -26.58 43.74
C THR A 327 31.83 -25.34 43.85
N LYS A 328 30.83 -25.21 42.97
CA LYS A 328 29.88 -24.08 43.00
C LYS A 328 29.15 -23.94 44.35
N GLU A 329 28.92 -25.06 45.04
CA GLU A 329 28.30 -25.10 46.37
C GLU A 329 29.29 -24.71 47.48
N ASN A 330 30.55 -25.20 47.45
CA ASN A 330 31.58 -24.81 48.41
C ASN A 330 31.90 -23.31 48.35
N ILE A 331 31.98 -22.74 47.14
CA ILE A 331 32.17 -21.30 46.94
C ILE A 331 31.01 -20.52 47.56
N SER A 332 29.77 -20.98 47.32
CA SER A 332 28.58 -20.30 47.86
C SER A 332 28.56 -20.33 49.37
N ASN A 333 28.83 -21.47 49.98
CA ASN A 333 28.76 -21.64 51.43
C ASN A 333 29.89 -20.90 52.14
N SER A 334 31.11 -20.94 51.59
CA SER A 334 32.28 -20.27 52.18
C SER A 334 32.21 -18.75 52.07
N ILE A 335 31.65 -18.22 50.97
CA ILE A 335 31.40 -16.77 50.84
C ILE A 335 30.30 -16.31 51.79
N LEU A 336 29.23 -17.10 51.95
CA LEU A 336 28.13 -16.77 52.83
C LEU A 336 28.55 -16.77 54.31
N SER A 337 29.36 -17.75 54.72
CA SER A 337 29.89 -17.83 56.08
C SER A 337 30.83 -16.65 56.38
N THR A 338 31.68 -16.28 55.43
CA THR A 338 32.63 -15.16 55.58
C THR A 338 31.92 -13.79 55.64
N LEU A 339 30.86 -13.59 54.85
CA LEU A 339 30.00 -12.39 54.93
C LEU A 339 29.28 -12.27 56.27
N GLN A 340 28.95 -13.40 56.91
CA GLN A 340 28.32 -13.42 58.22
C GLN A 340 29.33 -13.23 59.36
N SER A 341 30.61 -13.59 59.15
CA SER A 341 31.57 -13.69 60.24
C SER A 341 32.55 -12.51 60.37
N THR A 342 32.97 -11.80 59.29
CA THR A 342 34.18 -10.94 59.47
C THR A 342 34.39 -9.77 58.48
N TYR A 343 34.69 -8.59 59.06
CA TYR A 343 35.34 -7.36 58.53
C TYR A 343 34.48 -6.30 57.81
N ALA A 344 34.01 -5.33 58.59
CA ALA A 344 33.55 -4.02 58.10
C ALA A 344 34.71 -3.04 57.79
N ASP A 345 35.91 -3.26 58.33
CA ASP A 345 36.95 -2.21 58.38
C ASP A 345 38.19 -2.41 57.48
N ASN A 346 38.50 -3.63 56.99
CA ASN A 346 39.68 -3.85 56.14
C ASN A 346 39.30 -4.08 54.67
N SER A 347 39.81 -3.21 53.77
CA SER A 347 39.58 -3.30 52.33
C SER A 347 40.44 -4.36 51.61
N SER A 348 41.38 -5.00 52.30
CA SER A 348 42.32 -5.98 51.73
C SER A 348 42.48 -7.21 52.63
N ILE A 349 42.53 -8.41 52.03
CA ILE A 349 42.75 -9.72 52.66
C ILE A 349 44.07 -10.31 52.16
N THR A 350 44.79 -11.03 53.02
CA THR A 350 46.06 -11.68 52.67
C THR A 350 45.84 -13.01 51.94
N ARG A 351 46.85 -13.52 51.22
CA ARG A 351 46.76 -14.79 50.47
C ARG A 351 46.39 -15.98 51.36
N ASP A 352 47.01 -16.12 52.52
CA ASP A 352 46.80 -17.26 53.41
C ASP A 352 45.38 -17.26 54.00
N GLU A 353 44.85 -16.07 54.32
CA GLU A 353 43.45 -15.90 54.70
C GLU A 353 42.51 -16.30 53.56
N LEU A 354 42.84 -15.94 52.31
CA LEU A 354 42.03 -16.28 51.14
C LEU A 354 42.02 -17.80 50.84
N VAL A 355 43.17 -18.45 50.99
CA VAL A 355 43.33 -19.91 50.83
C VAL A 355 42.51 -20.65 51.90
N ASN A 356 42.54 -20.17 53.13
CA ASN A 356 41.73 -20.70 54.23
C ASN A 356 40.22 -20.48 54.03
N ILE A 357 39.81 -19.29 53.57
CA ILE A 357 38.40 -18.98 53.26
C ILE A 357 37.87 -19.89 52.16
N LEU A 358 38.69 -20.20 51.16
CA LEU A 358 38.30 -21.01 50.01
C LEU A 358 38.46 -22.54 50.21
N ASP A 359 38.90 -22.98 51.41
CA ASP A 359 39.17 -24.38 51.77
C ASP A 359 40.04 -25.12 50.74
N ILE A 360 41.10 -24.48 50.26
CA ILE A 360 42.04 -25.05 49.28
C ILE A 360 43.07 -25.93 50.02
N LYS A 361 43.22 -27.19 49.59
CA LYS A 361 43.98 -28.22 50.34
C LYS A 361 45.26 -28.69 49.65
N THR A 362 45.49 -28.34 48.39
CA THR A 362 46.64 -28.80 47.60
C THR A 362 47.51 -27.64 47.11
N GLU A 363 48.84 -27.78 47.20
CA GLU A 363 49.81 -26.77 46.70
C GLU A 363 49.58 -26.43 45.21
N ALA A 364 49.25 -27.43 44.38
CA ALA A 364 48.95 -27.21 42.96
C ALA A 364 47.69 -26.34 42.73
N SER A 365 46.70 -26.41 43.62
CA SER A 365 45.52 -25.53 43.59
C SER A 365 45.85 -24.13 44.08
N GLU A 366 46.76 -24.00 45.06
CA GLU A 366 47.24 -22.72 45.58
C GLU A 366 48.06 -21.95 44.54
N GLU A 367 48.92 -22.64 43.80
CA GLU A 367 49.68 -22.08 42.68
C GLU A 367 48.75 -21.61 41.55
N ARG A 368 47.68 -22.36 41.28
CA ARG A 368 46.64 -21.98 40.31
C ARG A 368 45.80 -20.79 40.79
N LEU A 369 45.51 -20.68 42.08
CA LEU A 369 44.86 -19.49 42.65
C LEU A 369 45.77 -18.26 42.50
N THR A 370 47.06 -18.43 42.74
CA THR A 370 48.08 -17.37 42.58
C THR A 370 48.14 -16.90 41.13
N LEU A 371 48.17 -17.84 40.19
CA LEU A 371 48.15 -17.55 38.77
C LEU A 371 46.83 -16.85 38.36
N ALA A 372 45.69 -17.29 38.90
CA ALA A 372 44.41 -16.60 38.70
C ALA A 372 44.46 -15.15 39.22
N LEU A 373 44.89 -14.91 40.46
CA LEU A 373 44.98 -13.56 41.03
C LEU A 373 45.93 -12.63 40.26
N SER A 374 47.04 -13.17 39.72
CA SER A 374 47.96 -12.39 38.88
C SER A 374 47.30 -11.86 37.60
N THR A 375 46.33 -12.59 37.02
CA THR A 375 45.64 -12.15 35.79
C THR A 375 44.79 -10.91 36.01
N ILE A 376 44.37 -10.60 37.24
CA ILE A 376 43.54 -9.41 37.55
C ILE A 376 44.34 -8.22 38.10
N ASN A 377 45.69 -8.24 37.97
CA ASN A 377 46.60 -7.21 38.46
C ASN A 377 46.53 -6.95 39.98
N GLU A 378 46.13 -7.94 40.79
CA GLU A 378 46.20 -7.86 42.25
C GLU A 378 47.52 -8.50 42.73
N THR A 379 48.24 -7.83 43.63
CA THR A 379 49.50 -8.33 44.22
C THR A 379 49.22 -9.44 45.23
N CYS A 380 50.00 -10.52 45.20
CA CYS A 380 49.80 -11.69 46.07
C CYS A 380 49.85 -11.39 47.58
N GLU A 381 50.39 -10.24 48.01
CA GLU A 381 50.47 -9.87 49.43
C GLU A 381 49.19 -9.26 49.99
N LYS A 382 48.38 -8.56 49.17
CA LYS A 382 47.12 -7.92 49.59
C LYS A 382 46.12 -7.94 48.43
N VAL A 383 45.06 -8.73 48.58
CA VAL A 383 43.94 -8.84 47.63
C VAL A 383 42.81 -7.94 48.10
N ASN A 384 42.34 -7.02 47.24
CA ASN A 384 41.15 -6.25 47.57
C ASN A 384 39.90 -7.16 47.59
N TRP A 385 39.41 -7.47 48.79
CA TRP A 385 38.29 -8.40 48.97
C TRP A 385 37.01 -7.93 48.29
N ARG A 386 36.76 -6.61 48.22
CA ARG A 386 35.56 -6.06 47.57
C ARG A 386 35.58 -6.29 46.06
N LYS A 387 36.73 -6.11 45.42
CA LYS A 387 36.92 -6.43 43.99
C LYS A 387 36.83 -7.93 43.75
N PHE A 388 37.50 -8.73 44.56
CA PHE A 388 37.50 -10.19 44.46
C PHE A 388 36.08 -10.77 44.60
N PHE A 389 35.33 -10.30 45.59
CA PHE A 389 33.93 -10.67 45.83
C PHE A 389 33.01 -10.32 44.66
N ALA A 390 33.16 -9.12 44.08
CA ALA A 390 32.41 -8.73 42.89
C ALA A 390 32.70 -9.69 41.72
N ILE A 391 33.98 -9.98 41.46
CA ILE A 391 34.42 -10.89 40.38
C ILE A 391 33.86 -12.31 40.58
N ILE A 392 33.87 -12.86 41.80
CA ILE A 392 33.31 -14.19 42.06
C ILE A 392 31.78 -14.22 41.98
N SER A 393 31.12 -13.14 42.39
CA SER A 393 29.67 -13.01 42.26
C SER A 393 29.23 -13.04 40.79
N PHE A 394 30.02 -12.43 39.88
CA PHE A 394 29.82 -12.56 38.43
C PHE A 394 30.08 -13.98 37.91
N TYR A 395 31.07 -14.70 38.46
CA TYR A 395 31.33 -16.11 38.11
C TYR A 395 30.18 -17.06 38.49
N SER A 396 29.38 -16.71 39.50
CA SER A 396 28.39 -17.59 40.12
C SER A 396 26.94 -17.47 39.58
N TYR A 397 26.76 -16.86 38.41
CA TYR A 397 25.44 -16.61 37.79
C TYR A 397 24.71 -17.93 37.40
N PRO A 398 23.36 -18.06 37.56
CA PRO A 398 22.37 -17.08 38.03
C PRO A 398 21.95 -17.23 39.51
N TYR A 399 22.38 -18.29 40.20
CA TYR A 399 21.75 -18.70 41.47
C TYR A 399 22.24 -17.92 42.70
N ASN A 400 23.50 -17.44 42.69
CA ASN A 400 24.12 -16.84 43.87
C ASN A 400 24.13 -15.31 43.89
N MET A 401 23.87 -14.64 42.76
CA MET A 401 23.80 -13.17 42.72
C MET A 401 22.65 -12.67 43.62
N ARG A 402 21.51 -13.37 43.62
CA ARG A 402 20.34 -13.04 44.46
C ARG A 402 20.62 -13.17 45.96
N LYS A 403 21.27 -14.27 46.39
CA LYS A 403 21.67 -14.45 47.79
C LYS A 403 22.70 -13.42 48.24
N SER A 404 23.64 -13.09 47.34
CA SER A 404 24.69 -12.10 47.60
C SER A 404 24.15 -10.67 47.65
N LEU A 405 23.14 -10.35 46.83
CA LEU A 405 22.46 -9.04 46.84
C LEU A 405 21.51 -8.92 48.05
N MET A 406 20.83 -10.02 48.42
CA MET A 406 20.02 -10.11 49.64
C MET A 406 20.85 -9.93 50.91
N SER A 407 21.99 -10.60 51.05
CA SER A 407 22.86 -10.44 52.23
C SER A 407 23.44 -9.02 52.32
N LEU A 408 23.68 -8.36 51.18
CA LEU A 408 24.14 -6.97 51.11
C LEU A 408 23.06 -5.99 51.59
N LEU A 409 21.82 -6.15 51.12
CA LEU A 409 20.67 -5.34 51.53
C LEU A 409 20.32 -5.55 53.00
N ILE A 410 20.42 -6.79 53.50
CA ILE A 410 20.22 -7.13 54.91
C ILE A 410 21.31 -6.51 55.80
N SER A 411 22.58 -6.50 55.35
CA SER A 411 23.67 -5.82 56.09
C SER A 411 23.50 -4.31 56.12
N TYR A 412 23.02 -3.70 55.03
CA TYR A 412 22.71 -2.27 54.96
C TYR A 412 21.58 -1.90 55.95
N LYS A 413 20.53 -2.73 56.05
CA LYS A 413 19.43 -2.56 57.01
C LYS A 413 19.88 -2.63 58.48
N LYS A 414 20.97 -3.36 58.78
CA LYS A 414 21.54 -3.50 60.14
C LYS A 414 22.44 -2.33 60.58
N GLY A 415 22.53 -1.25 59.81
CA GLY A 415 23.27 -0.04 60.22
C GLY A 415 24.79 -0.15 60.14
N GLN A 416 25.31 -1.16 59.44
CA GLN A 416 26.73 -1.24 59.10
C GLN A 416 27.02 -0.31 57.90
N GLN A 417 28.17 0.39 57.88
CA GLN A 417 28.56 1.19 56.72
C GLN A 417 28.42 0.38 55.42
N PRO A 418 28.02 1.00 54.30
CA PRO A 418 27.79 0.26 53.07
C PRO A 418 29.07 -0.49 52.67
N LEU A 419 29.00 -1.83 52.67
CA LEU A 419 30.09 -2.75 52.32
C LEU A 419 30.73 -2.43 50.95
N LEU A 420 29.98 -1.76 50.08
CA LEU A 420 30.40 -1.26 48.79
C LEU A 420 30.31 0.27 48.77
N GLY A 421 31.40 0.96 48.42
CA GLY A 421 31.37 2.38 48.08
C GLY A 421 30.43 2.65 46.90
N LYS A 422 29.95 3.89 46.76
CA LYS A 422 29.04 4.34 45.68
C LYS A 422 29.47 3.84 44.28
N ASP A 423 30.77 3.69 44.05
CA ASP A 423 31.36 3.25 42.79
C ASP A 423 31.02 1.79 42.42
N ILE A 424 31.02 0.88 43.40
CA ILE A 424 30.70 -0.54 43.16
C ILE A 424 29.17 -0.73 43.11
N LEU A 425 28.41 0.07 43.86
CA LEU A 425 26.96 0.11 43.72
C LEU A 425 26.56 0.61 42.33
N GLN A 426 27.16 1.70 41.83
CA GLN A 426 27.02 2.17 40.44
C GLN A 426 27.35 1.08 39.42
N LEU A 427 28.38 0.26 39.69
CA LEU A 427 28.74 -0.89 38.88
C LEU A 427 27.57 -1.90 38.84
N PHE A 428 27.02 -2.31 39.99
CA PHE A 428 25.84 -3.17 40.06
C PHE A 428 24.59 -2.54 39.43
N THR A 429 24.43 -1.22 39.53
CA THR A 429 23.32 -0.47 38.90
C THR A 429 23.45 -0.44 37.37
N GLN A 430 24.66 -0.31 36.82
CA GLN A 430 24.93 -0.40 35.38
C GLN A 430 24.74 -1.82 34.84
N VAL A 431 25.04 -2.84 35.65
CA VAL A 431 24.84 -4.28 35.36
C VAL A 431 23.35 -4.63 35.27
N LEU A 432 22.50 -4.03 36.13
CA LEU A 432 21.06 -4.31 36.24
C LEU A 432 20.19 -3.50 35.28
N ASN A 433 20.78 -2.67 34.42
CA ASN A 433 20.11 -1.68 33.57
C ASN A 433 19.21 -2.24 32.44
N SER A 434 18.80 -3.51 32.54
CA SER A 434 17.81 -4.17 31.69
C SER A 434 16.42 -4.33 32.36
N SER A 435 16.27 -4.06 33.66
CA SER A 435 14.97 -4.03 34.36
C SER A 435 14.67 -2.64 34.92
N THR A 436 13.84 -1.89 34.20
CA THR A 436 13.43 -0.51 34.57
C THR A 436 12.76 -0.43 35.95
N GLU A 437 12.19 -1.51 36.47
CA GLU A 437 11.52 -1.53 37.79
C GLU A 437 12.52 -1.70 38.96
N LEU A 438 13.53 -2.56 38.84
CA LEU A 438 14.49 -2.80 39.93
C LEU A 438 15.42 -1.59 40.13
N PHE A 439 15.73 -0.88 39.04
CA PHE A 439 16.45 0.39 39.07
C PHE A 439 15.66 1.46 39.83
N GLN A 440 14.37 1.61 39.55
CA GLN A 440 13.50 2.57 40.25
C GLN A 440 13.37 2.24 41.75
N ILE A 441 13.29 0.95 42.09
CA ILE A 441 13.17 0.48 43.48
C ILE A 441 14.45 0.72 44.28
N LEU A 442 15.62 0.39 43.71
CA LEU A 442 16.91 0.66 44.36
C LEU A 442 17.18 2.16 44.48
N GLN A 443 16.78 2.96 43.50
CA GLN A 443 16.89 4.42 43.57
C GLN A 443 15.95 5.00 44.65
N ASN A 444 14.70 4.54 44.72
CA ASN A 444 13.73 4.98 45.74
C ASN A 444 14.12 4.55 47.17
N LEU A 445 14.69 3.34 47.35
CA LEU A 445 15.22 2.86 48.62
C LEU A 445 16.34 3.76 49.18
N PHE A 446 17.14 4.36 48.30
CA PHE A 446 18.25 5.22 48.68
C PHE A 446 17.91 6.72 48.68
N GLU A 447 16.94 7.18 47.88
CA GLU A 447 16.51 8.59 47.82
C GLU A 447 15.42 8.96 48.83
N GLU A 448 14.51 8.04 49.21
CA GLU A 448 13.36 8.37 50.08
C GLU A 448 13.49 7.96 51.57
N GLU A 449 14.58 7.31 52.01
CA GLU A 449 14.72 6.77 53.38
C GLU A 449 13.50 5.95 53.88
N LYS A 450 12.73 5.33 52.97
CA LYS A 450 11.58 4.50 53.36
C LYS A 450 12.02 3.11 53.82
N LEU A 451 11.65 2.77 55.05
CA LEU A 451 11.88 1.46 55.66
C LEU A 451 10.85 0.44 55.12
N TYR A 452 11.25 -0.42 54.19
CA TYR A 452 10.43 -1.56 53.75
C TYR A 452 10.58 -2.76 54.69
N ALA A 453 9.51 -3.53 54.91
CA ALA A 453 9.57 -4.73 55.72
C ALA A 453 10.40 -5.84 55.02
N GLU A 454 11.00 -6.75 55.79
CA GLU A 454 11.82 -7.84 55.26
C GLU A 454 11.04 -8.73 54.28
N ASP A 455 9.76 -8.96 54.59
CA ASP A 455 8.84 -9.74 53.77
C ASP A 455 8.49 -9.03 52.44
N GLU A 456 8.40 -7.70 52.42
CA GLU A 456 8.13 -6.92 51.20
C GLU A 456 9.32 -6.93 50.25
N ILE A 457 10.54 -6.84 50.77
CA ILE A 457 11.77 -6.98 49.97
C ILE A 457 11.88 -8.39 49.39
N GLU A 458 11.52 -9.41 50.18
CA GLU A 458 11.47 -10.80 49.75
C GLU A 458 10.39 -11.05 48.68
N GLU A 459 9.22 -10.43 48.82
CA GLU A 459 8.11 -10.53 47.88
C GLU A 459 8.39 -9.79 46.56
N LEU A 460 9.00 -8.60 46.62
CA LEU A 460 9.46 -7.83 45.46
C LEU A 460 10.54 -8.58 44.66
N LEU A 461 11.48 -9.23 45.35
CA LEU A 461 12.51 -10.07 44.71
C LEU A 461 11.98 -11.44 44.24
N LYS A 462 10.83 -11.91 44.76
CA LYS A 462 10.08 -13.06 44.22
C LYS A 462 9.24 -12.68 43.00
N MET A 463 8.72 -11.45 42.92
CA MET A 463 8.03 -10.96 41.72
C MET A 463 8.97 -10.92 40.51
N ASP A 464 10.23 -10.49 40.69
CA ASP A 464 11.20 -10.47 39.60
C ASP A 464 11.76 -11.85 39.22
N GLU A 465 11.53 -12.88 40.04
CA GLU A 465 11.88 -14.28 39.72
C GLU A 465 11.12 -14.78 38.48
N LYS A 466 9.93 -14.23 38.21
CA LYS A 466 9.19 -14.48 36.97
C LYS A 466 9.70 -13.64 35.80
N THR A 467 10.23 -12.43 36.00
CA THR A 467 10.66 -11.50 34.93
C THR A 467 12.15 -11.59 34.56
N SER A 468 13.03 -11.94 35.49
CA SER A 468 14.46 -12.13 35.24
C SER A 468 14.76 -13.41 34.42
N PHE A 469 13.98 -14.48 34.59
CA PHE A 469 14.00 -15.63 33.67
C PHE A 469 13.38 -15.32 32.29
N LEU A 470 12.62 -14.22 32.16
CA LEU A 470 11.95 -13.81 30.93
C LEU A 470 12.78 -12.89 30.02
N ILE A 471 13.95 -12.42 30.46
CA ILE A 471 14.85 -11.59 29.62
C ILE A 471 15.75 -12.48 28.74
N PHE A 472 16.04 -13.71 29.16
CA PHE A 472 16.87 -14.67 28.40
C PHE A 472 16.07 -15.68 27.56
N ASP A 473 14.75 -15.74 27.70
CA ASP A 473 13.90 -16.54 26.83
C ASP A 473 13.22 -15.67 25.76
N ASN A 474 13.63 -15.94 24.53
CA ASN A 474 13.07 -15.41 23.29
C ASN A 474 11.54 -15.34 23.38
N LYS A 475 10.95 -14.19 22.99
CA LYS A 475 9.52 -13.74 22.97
C LYS A 475 8.40 -14.74 22.54
N ARG A 476 8.45 -16.03 22.89
CA ARG A 476 7.59 -17.09 22.33
C ARG A 476 7.03 -18.11 23.33
N SER A 477 7.53 -18.16 24.57
CA SER A 477 7.05 -19.13 25.59
C SER A 477 5.82 -18.66 26.38
N ARG A 478 5.57 -17.33 26.46
CA ARG A 478 4.51 -16.72 27.29
C ARG A 478 3.05 -17.05 26.94
N HIS A 479 2.79 -17.89 25.93
CA HIS A 479 1.43 -18.22 25.48
C HIS A 479 0.93 -19.62 25.88
N LYS A 480 1.78 -20.50 26.43
CA LYS A 480 1.41 -21.90 26.74
C LYS A 480 1.04 -22.13 28.20
N ASP A 481 1.70 -21.47 29.13
CA ASP A 481 1.47 -21.74 30.56
C ASP A 481 0.24 -21.01 31.13
N PHE A 482 -0.22 -19.94 30.47
CA PHE A 482 -1.51 -19.30 30.77
C PHE A 482 -2.74 -20.08 30.24
N GLU A 483 -2.57 -20.93 29.22
CA GLU A 483 -3.65 -21.81 28.72
C GLU A 483 -3.85 -23.06 29.58
N LYS A 484 -2.79 -23.54 30.26
CA LYS A 484 -2.88 -24.71 31.15
C LYS A 484 -3.69 -24.43 32.43
N LEU A 485 -3.77 -23.18 32.87
CA LEU A 485 -4.61 -22.77 34.00
C LEU A 485 -6.08 -22.54 33.61
N LYS A 486 -6.36 -22.24 32.33
CA LYS A 486 -7.72 -22.06 31.80
C LYS A 486 -8.44 -23.38 31.47
N SER A 487 -7.72 -24.49 31.35
CA SER A 487 -8.29 -25.78 30.90
C SER A 487 -8.97 -26.61 32.01
N ARG A 488 -9.26 -26.03 33.19
CA ARG A 488 -9.78 -26.79 34.35
C ARG A 488 -11.17 -26.36 34.85
N VAL A 489 -11.87 -25.47 34.13
CA VAL A 489 -13.26 -25.11 34.47
C VAL A 489 -14.10 -25.00 33.19
N GLY A 490 -15.16 -25.81 33.10
CA GLY A 490 -16.36 -25.49 32.33
C GLY A 490 -16.43 -26.05 30.91
N ILE A 491 -16.82 -27.31 30.80
CA ILE A 491 -17.47 -27.91 29.63
C ILE A 491 -18.92 -27.42 29.61
N MET A 492 -19.29 -26.55 28.67
CA MET A 492 -20.62 -26.42 28.06
C MET A 492 -20.62 -25.27 27.06
N THR A 493 -21.54 -25.30 26.09
CA THR A 493 -21.76 -24.33 25.00
C THR A 493 -20.75 -24.37 23.85
N ALA A 494 -20.76 -25.49 23.12
CA ALA A 494 -20.50 -25.48 21.68
C ALA A 494 -21.70 -24.83 20.97
N VAL A 495 -21.45 -23.84 20.10
CA VAL A 495 -22.22 -23.45 18.88
C VAL A 495 -21.87 -22.04 18.36
N VAL A 496 -21.14 -21.18 19.09
CA VAL A 496 -20.84 -19.78 18.61
C VAL A 496 -19.34 -19.43 18.46
N ALA A 497 -18.41 -20.38 18.65
CA ALA A 497 -16.98 -20.08 18.59
C ALA A 497 -16.40 -20.15 17.16
N GLY A 498 -15.91 -19.00 16.68
CA GLY A 498 -15.24 -18.83 15.40
C GLY A 498 -14.16 -19.86 15.12
N TYR A 499 -14.08 -20.24 13.84
CA TYR A 499 -13.02 -21.05 13.26
C TYR A 499 -11.64 -20.58 13.75
N LYS A 500 -10.92 -21.44 14.47
CA LYS A 500 -9.46 -21.31 14.61
C LYS A 500 -8.86 -21.50 13.21
N LEU A 501 -8.53 -20.39 12.55
CA LEU A 501 -7.81 -20.38 11.28
C LEU A 501 -6.59 -21.31 11.34
N PRO A 502 -6.28 -22.05 10.26
CA PRO A 502 -5.29 -23.13 10.35
C PRO A 502 -3.87 -22.56 10.48
N LYS A 503 -3.01 -23.27 11.24
CA LYS A 503 -1.68 -22.84 11.72
C LYS A 503 -0.60 -22.54 10.64
N TRP A 504 -0.96 -22.48 9.35
CA TRP A 504 -0.04 -22.27 8.22
C TRP A 504 0.17 -20.79 7.87
N LEU A 505 -0.68 -19.87 8.34
CA LEU A 505 -0.35 -18.45 8.25
C LEU A 505 0.75 -18.11 9.27
N PRO A 506 1.87 -17.51 8.86
CA PRO A 506 2.89 -17.06 9.81
C PRO A 506 2.21 -16.15 10.84
N ARG A 507 2.51 -16.34 12.13
CA ARG A 507 2.08 -15.41 13.20
C ARG A 507 2.73 -14.05 12.96
N MET A 508 2.14 -13.30 12.03
CA MET A 508 2.44 -11.92 11.76
C MET A 508 2.10 -11.12 13.01
N SER A 509 2.92 -10.12 13.34
CA SER A 509 2.56 -9.13 14.36
C SER A 509 1.20 -8.53 14.01
N TYR A 510 0.38 -8.16 15.01
CA TYR A 510 -0.91 -7.51 14.78
C TYR A 510 -0.81 -6.31 13.80
N ALA A 511 0.26 -5.52 13.86
CA ALA A 511 0.50 -4.42 12.92
C ALA A 511 0.70 -4.91 11.46
N LYS A 512 1.37 -6.06 11.28
CA LYS A 512 1.57 -6.66 9.96
C LYS A 512 0.28 -7.31 9.44
N GLN A 513 -0.53 -7.91 10.31
CA GLN A 513 -1.84 -8.45 9.95
C GLN A 513 -2.80 -7.34 9.52
N ASP A 514 -2.84 -6.24 10.28
CA ASP A 514 -3.63 -5.05 9.96
C ASP A 514 -3.20 -4.42 8.62
N THR A 515 -1.89 -4.30 8.38
CA THR A 515 -1.36 -3.79 7.11
C THR A 515 -1.71 -4.71 5.94
N LEU A 516 -1.59 -6.03 6.11
CA LEU A 516 -1.95 -7.00 5.09
C LEU A 516 -3.44 -6.96 4.76
N LEU A 517 -4.30 -6.84 5.79
CA LEU A 517 -5.75 -6.74 5.60
C LEU A 517 -6.13 -5.45 4.84
N LYS A 518 -5.53 -4.31 5.20
CA LYS A 518 -5.69 -3.05 4.48
C LYS A 518 -5.30 -3.18 3.02
N LEU A 519 -4.14 -3.78 2.75
CA LEU A 519 -3.64 -3.98 1.39
C LEU A 519 -4.54 -4.93 0.59
N LEU A 520 -5.06 -5.99 1.22
CA LEU A 520 -6.00 -6.92 0.60
C LEU A 520 -7.34 -6.24 0.26
N ILE A 521 -7.92 -5.49 1.20
CA ILE A 521 -9.18 -4.77 0.96
C ILE A 521 -9.01 -3.73 -0.15
N LEU A 522 -7.93 -2.94 -0.12
CA LEU A 522 -7.64 -1.97 -1.18
C LEU A 522 -7.39 -2.65 -2.52
N GLY A 523 -6.68 -3.78 -2.55
CA GLY A 523 -6.46 -4.57 -3.76
C GLY A 523 -7.79 -5.09 -4.35
N VAL A 524 -8.67 -5.64 -3.51
CA VAL A 524 -10.00 -6.09 -3.94
C VAL A 524 -10.86 -4.93 -4.42
N ALA A 525 -10.89 -3.81 -3.70
CA ALA A 525 -11.66 -2.62 -4.11
C ALA A 525 -11.15 -2.04 -5.44
N SER A 526 -9.83 -2.07 -5.67
CA SER A 526 -9.20 -1.59 -6.90
C SER A 526 -9.52 -2.49 -8.10
N ILE A 527 -9.52 -3.81 -7.90
CA ILE A 527 -9.93 -4.80 -8.91
C ILE A 527 -11.42 -4.65 -9.20
N LEU A 528 -12.25 -4.48 -8.17
CA LEU A 528 -13.69 -4.28 -8.30
C LEU A 528 -14.01 -2.99 -9.07
N ALA A 529 -13.30 -1.89 -8.78
CA ALA A 529 -13.46 -0.64 -9.50
C ALA A 529 -13.14 -0.77 -10.99
N PHE A 530 -12.13 -1.58 -11.33
CA PHE A 530 -11.79 -1.86 -12.72
C PHE A 530 -12.84 -2.76 -13.38
N SER A 531 -13.25 -3.86 -12.73
CA SER A 531 -14.13 -4.86 -13.32
C SER A 531 -15.56 -4.37 -13.56
N THR A 532 -16.11 -3.56 -12.66
CA THR A 532 -17.48 -3.02 -12.82
C THR A 532 -17.62 -2.08 -14.01
N ARG A 533 -16.53 -1.53 -14.54
CA ARG A 533 -16.55 -0.61 -15.69
C ARG A 533 -16.45 -1.31 -17.04
N LEU A 534 -16.27 -2.64 -17.07
CA LEU A 534 -16.06 -3.41 -18.29
C LEU A 534 -17.35 -3.91 -18.95
N PHE A 535 -18.54 -3.65 -18.39
CA PHE A 535 -19.79 -4.21 -18.92
C PHE A 535 -20.06 -3.84 -20.40
N SER A 536 -19.73 -2.62 -20.83
CA SER A 536 -19.88 -2.19 -22.23
C SER A 536 -18.98 -3.02 -23.16
N VAL A 537 -17.70 -3.13 -22.82
CA VAL A 537 -16.69 -3.88 -23.60
C VAL A 537 -16.98 -5.38 -23.61
N LEU A 538 -17.51 -5.94 -22.52
CA LEU A 538 -17.86 -7.36 -22.43
C LEU A 538 -19.12 -7.72 -23.24
N ARG A 539 -20.08 -6.79 -23.34
CA ARG A 539 -21.36 -7.01 -24.04
C ARG A 539 -21.28 -6.70 -25.53
N PHE A 540 -20.39 -5.78 -25.90
CA PHE A 540 -20.23 -5.29 -27.26
C PHE A 540 -18.76 -5.46 -27.68
N GLU A 541 -18.21 -4.45 -28.34
CA GLU A 541 -16.81 -4.39 -28.75
C GLU A 541 -16.04 -3.33 -27.95
N SER A 542 -14.72 -3.45 -27.93
CA SER A 542 -13.82 -2.43 -27.37
C SER A 542 -13.73 -1.24 -28.33
N VAL A 543 -14.76 -0.40 -28.33
CA VAL A 543 -14.82 0.85 -29.09
C VAL A 543 -15.04 2.02 -28.16
N ILE A 544 -14.67 3.20 -28.64
CA ILE A 544 -14.96 4.45 -27.95
C ILE A 544 -16.47 4.70 -27.99
N HIS A 545 -17.03 5.22 -26.92
CA HIS A 545 -18.47 5.49 -26.79
C HIS A 545 -18.73 7.00 -26.72
N GLU A 546 -20.00 7.39 -26.85
CA GLU A 546 -20.46 8.79 -26.85
C GLU A 546 -19.90 9.63 -28.02
N PHE A 547 -20.19 10.93 -28.01
CA PHE A 547 -19.80 11.85 -29.09
C PHE A 547 -18.45 12.51 -28.80
N ASP A 548 -18.27 13.05 -27.57
CA ASP A 548 -17.10 13.83 -27.14
C ASP A 548 -15.76 13.07 -27.25
N PRO A 549 -15.67 11.79 -26.83
CA PRO A 549 -14.40 11.06 -26.79
C PRO A 549 -13.72 10.83 -28.15
N TYR A 550 -14.45 10.93 -29.27
CA TYR A 550 -13.88 10.76 -30.61
C TYR A 550 -12.86 11.84 -30.96
N PHE A 551 -13.09 13.07 -30.51
CA PHE A 551 -12.14 14.16 -30.66
C PHE A 551 -10.86 13.90 -29.85
N ASN A 552 -11.03 13.50 -28.58
CA ASN A 552 -9.92 13.15 -27.71
C ASN A 552 -9.10 11.99 -28.30
N TYR A 553 -9.75 11.01 -28.90
CA TYR A 553 -9.05 9.90 -29.56
C TYR A 553 -8.26 10.33 -30.80
N ARG A 554 -8.88 11.13 -31.69
CA ARG A 554 -8.21 11.64 -32.89
C ARG A 554 -6.99 12.49 -32.53
N THR A 555 -7.12 13.34 -31.52
CA THR A 555 -6.03 14.18 -31.00
C THR A 555 -4.92 13.35 -30.35
N THR A 556 -5.25 12.33 -29.56
CA THR A 556 -4.27 11.40 -28.98
C THR A 556 -3.54 10.60 -30.06
N ARG A 557 -4.26 10.14 -31.09
CA ARG A 557 -3.66 9.44 -32.23
C ARG A 557 -2.66 10.34 -32.95
N PHE A 558 -3.03 11.58 -33.23
CA PHE A 558 -2.14 12.57 -33.84
C PHE A 558 -0.89 12.81 -32.96
N LEU A 559 -1.06 12.94 -31.64
CA LEU A 559 0.05 13.11 -30.70
C LEU A 559 1.03 11.93 -30.73
N THR A 560 0.53 10.69 -30.88
CA THR A 560 1.39 9.49 -30.94
C THR A 560 2.10 9.31 -32.28
N GLU A 561 1.49 9.73 -33.40
CA GLU A 561 2.03 9.57 -34.75
C GLU A 561 2.99 10.73 -35.11
N GLU A 562 2.63 11.98 -34.80
CA GLU A 562 3.36 13.19 -35.22
C GLU A 562 4.23 13.81 -34.11
N GLY A 563 4.02 13.40 -32.86
CA GLY A 563 4.76 13.89 -31.70
C GLY A 563 4.25 15.19 -31.07
N PHE A 564 4.84 15.56 -29.93
CA PHE A 564 4.33 16.64 -29.07
C PHE A 564 4.43 18.05 -29.65
N TYR A 565 5.53 18.38 -30.34
CA TYR A 565 5.72 19.74 -30.90
C TYR A 565 4.76 20.04 -32.05
N ASN A 566 4.54 19.06 -32.93
CA ASN A 566 3.56 19.16 -34.01
C ASN A 566 2.14 19.26 -33.45
N PHE A 567 1.83 18.47 -32.42
CA PHE A 567 0.56 18.56 -31.70
C PHE A 567 0.32 19.94 -31.06
N HIS A 568 1.31 20.52 -30.41
CA HIS A 568 1.18 21.82 -29.74
C HIS A 568 0.86 22.96 -30.73
N ASN A 569 1.39 22.88 -31.96
CA ASN A 569 1.17 23.86 -33.02
C ASN A 569 0.14 23.41 -34.06
N TRP A 570 -0.67 22.39 -33.75
CA TRP A 570 -1.56 21.78 -34.73
C TRP A 570 -2.74 22.71 -35.09
N PHE A 571 -2.85 23.01 -36.37
CA PHE A 571 -4.03 23.62 -37.00
C PHE A 571 -4.79 22.55 -37.78
N ASP A 572 -6.04 22.31 -37.40
CA ASP A 572 -6.93 21.34 -38.05
C ASP A 572 -7.83 22.06 -39.05
N ASP A 573 -7.58 21.78 -40.33
CA ASP A 573 -8.31 22.29 -41.48
C ASP A 573 -9.56 21.45 -41.82
N ARG A 574 -9.70 20.26 -41.21
CA ARG A 574 -10.83 19.35 -41.45
C ARG A 574 -12.05 19.66 -40.59
N ALA A 575 -11.94 20.52 -39.59
CA ALA A 575 -13.05 20.91 -38.73
C ALA A 575 -13.29 22.42 -38.81
N TRP A 576 -14.54 22.84 -38.65
CA TRP A 576 -14.95 24.25 -38.74
C TRP A 576 -14.66 24.89 -40.09
N TYR A 577 -14.89 24.19 -41.21
CA TYR A 577 -14.80 24.82 -42.52
C TYR A 577 -15.78 26.00 -42.63
N PRO A 578 -15.36 27.20 -43.10
CA PRO A 578 -14.07 27.56 -43.72
C PRO A 578 -12.99 28.15 -42.78
N LEU A 579 -13.24 28.21 -41.47
CA LEU A 579 -12.40 28.86 -40.47
C LEU A 579 -11.16 28.04 -40.08
N GLY A 580 -11.33 26.72 -39.92
CA GLY A 580 -10.34 25.85 -39.28
C GLY A 580 -10.27 26.02 -37.75
N ARG A 581 -9.59 25.08 -37.07
CA ARG A 581 -9.45 25.10 -35.60
C ARG A 581 -7.99 24.90 -35.17
N ILE A 582 -7.46 25.83 -34.38
CA ILE A 582 -6.15 25.67 -33.72
C ILE A 582 -6.32 24.72 -32.53
N ILE A 583 -5.93 23.46 -32.67
CA ILE A 583 -6.20 22.47 -31.63
C ILE A 583 -5.29 22.67 -30.42
N GLY A 584 -3.98 22.80 -30.62
CA GLY A 584 -3.02 22.86 -29.49
C GLY A 584 -3.25 24.01 -28.50
N GLY A 585 -3.88 25.10 -28.96
CA GLY A 585 -4.25 26.25 -28.12
C GLY A 585 -5.70 26.24 -27.61
N THR A 586 -6.58 25.37 -28.13
CA THR A 586 -8.02 25.36 -27.80
C THR A 586 -8.47 24.17 -26.95
N ILE A 587 -7.53 23.38 -26.42
CA ILE A 587 -7.82 22.16 -25.65
C ILE A 587 -6.96 22.02 -24.40
N TYR A 588 -7.42 21.18 -23.49
CA TYR A 588 -6.67 20.72 -22.32
C TYR A 588 -5.85 19.47 -22.69
N PRO A 589 -4.51 19.52 -22.73
CA PRO A 589 -3.69 18.44 -23.30
C PRO A 589 -3.46 17.25 -22.34
N GLY A 590 -3.89 17.34 -21.08
CA GLY A 590 -3.53 16.39 -20.02
C GLY A 590 -4.01 14.97 -20.28
N LEU A 591 -5.21 14.79 -20.84
CA LEU A 591 -5.74 13.47 -21.18
C LEU A 591 -4.91 12.78 -22.29
N MET A 592 -4.59 13.52 -23.35
CA MET A 592 -3.86 13.02 -24.50
C MET A 592 -2.41 12.69 -24.14
N VAL A 593 -1.73 13.58 -23.41
CA VAL A 593 -0.34 13.37 -22.96
C VAL A 593 -0.23 12.16 -22.04
N THR A 594 -1.20 11.95 -21.14
CA THR A 594 -1.21 10.77 -20.26
C THR A 594 -1.37 9.48 -21.04
N SER A 595 -2.29 9.42 -22.01
CA SER A 595 -2.46 8.25 -22.87
C SER A 595 -1.24 7.97 -23.74
N ALA A 596 -0.67 9.00 -24.37
CA ALA A 596 0.53 8.87 -25.20
C ALA A 596 1.74 8.42 -24.37
N SER A 597 1.92 8.96 -23.16
CA SER A 597 2.98 8.55 -22.25
C SER A 597 2.84 7.08 -21.84
N LEU A 598 1.62 6.63 -21.54
CA LEU A 598 1.35 5.23 -21.23
C LEU A 598 1.60 4.32 -22.44
N TYR A 599 1.21 4.75 -23.63
CA TYR A 599 1.45 4.05 -24.89
C TYR A 599 2.95 3.88 -25.17
N HIS A 600 3.74 4.96 -25.07
CA HIS A 600 5.20 4.89 -25.26
C HIS A 600 5.90 4.07 -24.17
N PHE A 601 5.44 4.15 -22.92
CA PHE A 601 5.96 3.31 -21.83
C PHE A 601 5.70 1.82 -22.07
N LEU A 602 4.51 1.44 -22.55
CA LEU A 602 4.19 0.05 -22.89
C LEU A 602 5.00 -0.45 -24.09
N HIS A 603 5.21 0.39 -25.12
CA HIS A 603 6.08 0.06 -26.25
C HIS A 603 7.55 -0.07 -25.85
N PHE A 604 8.03 0.76 -24.92
CA PHE A 604 9.37 0.63 -24.34
C PHE A 604 9.57 -0.72 -23.62
N LEU A 605 8.50 -1.28 -23.04
CA LEU A 605 8.50 -2.62 -22.43
C LEU A 605 8.25 -3.76 -23.45
N ASN A 606 8.21 -3.48 -24.75
CA ASN A 606 7.85 -4.42 -25.83
C ASN A 606 6.45 -5.03 -25.69
N ILE A 607 5.50 -4.31 -25.09
CA ILE A 607 4.09 -4.69 -25.04
C ILE A 607 3.35 -3.84 -26.10
N SER A 608 3.28 -4.36 -27.33
CA SER A 608 2.67 -3.66 -28.47
C SER A 608 1.13 -3.67 -28.38
N ILE A 609 0.57 -2.63 -27.77
CA ILE A 609 -0.88 -2.42 -27.66
C ILE A 609 -1.28 -1.23 -28.53
N ASP A 610 -2.34 -1.38 -29.33
CA ASP A 610 -2.91 -0.30 -30.14
C ASP A 610 -3.37 0.89 -29.26
N ILE A 611 -3.18 2.12 -29.75
CA ILE A 611 -3.51 3.35 -29.02
C ILE A 611 -4.99 3.42 -28.66
N ARG A 612 -5.87 2.85 -29.51
CA ARG A 612 -7.30 2.73 -29.23
C ARG A 612 -7.56 1.97 -27.93
N ASN A 613 -6.90 0.84 -27.71
CA ASN A 613 -7.08 0.03 -26.52
C ASN A 613 -6.59 0.77 -25.27
N VAL A 614 -5.48 1.50 -25.38
CA VAL A 614 -4.99 2.36 -24.29
C VAL A 614 -6.04 3.42 -23.92
N CYS A 615 -6.65 4.08 -24.91
CA CYS A 615 -7.70 5.07 -24.68
C CYS A 615 -8.97 4.46 -24.03
N VAL A 616 -9.42 3.30 -24.51
CA VAL A 616 -10.62 2.60 -23.99
C VAL A 616 -10.47 2.18 -22.52
N PHE A 617 -9.29 1.69 -22.12
CA PHE A 617 -9.05 1.17 -20.76
C PHE A 617 -8.45 2.20 -19.79
N LEU A 618 -8.23 3.43 -20.23
CA LEU A 618 -7.66 4.49 -19.41
C LEU A 618 -8.56 4.87 -18.22
N ALA A 619 -9.86 5.10 -18.46
CA ALA A 619 -10.79 5.51 -17.40
C ALA A 619 -10.95 4.44 -16.29
N PRO A 620 -11.11 3.13 -16.60
CA PRO A 620 -11.06 2.07 -15.59
C PRO A 620 -9.77 2.03 -14.77
N LEU A 621 -8.61 2.26 -15.41
CA LEU A 621 -7.31 2.30 -14.72
C LEU A 621 -7.25 3.47 -13.73
N PHE A 622 -7.64 4.68 -14.16
CA PHE A 622 -7.66 5.85 -13.29
C PHE A 622 -8.69 5.75 -12.17
N SER A 623 -9.84 5.11 -12.40
CA SER A 623 -10.79 4.79 -11.34
C SER A 623 -10.17 3.91 -10.24
N SER A 624 -9.35 2.93 -10.62
CA SER A 624 -8.61 2.11 -9.67
C SER A 624 -7.67 2.96 -8.80
N PHE A 625 -7.00 3.96 -9.41
CA PHE A 625 -6.20 4.92 -8.64
C PHE A 625 -7.04 5.86 -7.77
N THR A 626 -8.23 6.25 -8.21
CA THR A 626 -9.19 7.06 -7.43
C THR A 626 -9.55 6.36 -6.11
N VAL A 627 -9.67 5.04 -6.09
CA VAL A 627 -9.90 4.25 -4.85
C VAL A 627 -8.78 4.48 -3.83
N PHE A 628 -7.52 4.38 -4.26
CA PHE A 628 -6.36 4.60 -3.38
C PHE A 628 -6.29 6.05 -2.86
N VAL A 629 -6.54 7.02 -3.72
CA VAL A 629 -6.50 8.44 -3.32
C VAL A 629 -7.64 8.78 -2.35
N THR A 630 -8.83 8.21 -2.56
CA THR A 630 -9.97 8.38 -1.64
C THR A 630 -9.67 7.78 -0.27
N TYR A 631 -9.02 6.61 -0.23
CA TYR A 631 -8.51 6.03 1.01
C TYR A 631 -7.56 6.99 1.73
N LEU A 632 -6.55 7.51 1.02
CA LEU A 632 -5.56 8.43 1.59
C LEU A 632 -6.23 9.68 2.16
N LEU A 633 -7.08 10.34 1.38
CA LEU A 633 -7.79 11.55 1.80
C LEU A 633 -8.66 11.31 3.04
N THR A 634 -9.43 10.23 3.05
CA THR A 634 -10.35 9.93 4.16
C THR A 634 -9.60 9.48 5.43
N SER A 635 -8.50 8.73 5.26
CA SER A 635 -7.63 8.31 6.36
C SER A 635 -6.98 9.49 7.07
N GLU A 636 -6.73 10.59 6.34
CA GLU A 636 -6.30 11.85 6.93
C GLU A 636 -7.44 12.49 7.74
N LEU A 637 -8.69 12.49 7.27
CA LEU A 637 -9.78 13.15 7.99
C LEU A 637 -10.12 12.48 9.33
N ARG A 638 -10.10 11.15 9.41
CA ARG A 638 -10.49 10.38 10.61
C ARG A 638 -9.55 9.22 10.90
N ASP A 639 -9.92 8.01 10.48
CA ASP A 639 -9.19 6.78 10.74
C ASP A 639 -9.15 5.89 9.49
N ALA A 640 -8.25 4.90 9.51
CA ALA A 640 -8.08 4.00 8.39
C ALA A 640 -9.35 3.18 8.08
N GLY A 641 -10.22 2.94 9.08
CA GLY A 641 -11.50 2.25 8.90
C GLY A 641 -12.45 3.04 8.02
N ALA A 642 -12.65 4.34 8.30
CA ALA A 642 -13.43 5.23 7.43
C ALA A 642 -12.85 5.29 6.01
N GLY A 643 -11.52 5.30 5.88
CA GLY A 643 -10.86 5.29 4.58
C GLY A 643 -11.12 4.03 3.76
N LEU A 644 -11.11 2.85 4.37
CA LEU A 644 -11.40 1.60 3.66
C LEU A 644 -12.86 1.54 3.18
N ILE A 645 -13.81 2.02 3.99
CA ILE A 645 -15.23 2.05 3.60
C ILE A 645 -15.44 3.05 2.47
N ALA A 646 -14.89 4.26 2.56
CA ALA A 646 -15.00 5.27 1.50
C ALA A 646 -14.40 4.77 0.18
N ALA A 647 -13.25 4.08 0.24
CA ALA A 647 -12.58 3.48 -0.91
C ALA A 647 -13.43 2.36 -1.56
N ALA A 648 -14.07 1.49 -0.75
CA ALA A 648 -14.97 0.48 -1.26
C ALA A 648 -16.25 1.08 -1.88
N MET A 649 -16.77 2.18 -1.32
CA MET A 649 -17.97 2.84 -1.83
C MET A 649 -17.73 3.54 -3.16
N ILE A 650 -16.62 4.27 -3.32
CA ILE A 650 -16.30 4.99 -4.57
C ILE A 650 -15.95 4.04 -5.72
N ALA A 651 -15.47 2.83 -5.41
CA ALA A 651 -15.17 1.80 -6.41
C ALA A 651 -16.41 1.46 -7.27
N VAL A 652 -17.59 1.42 -6.64
CA VAL A 652 -18.85 0.96 -7.26
C VAL A 652 -19.89 2.07 -7.46
N VAL A 653 -19.63 3.32 -7.05
CA VAL A 653 -20.65 4.38 -7.08
C VAL A 653 -21.12 4.72 -8.52
N PRO A 654 -22.43 4.58 -8.84
CA PRO A 654 -22.95 4.80 -10.19
C PRO A 654 -22.70 6.21 -10.73
N GLY A 655 -22.83 7.23 -9.89
CA GLY A 655 -22.60 8.62 -10.30
C GLY A 655 -21.17 8.91 -10.80
N TYR A 656 -20.18 8.13 -10.39
CA TYR A 656 -18.82 8.20 -10.96
C TYR A 656 -18.64 7.25 -12.14
N ILE A 657 -19.28 6.07 -12.09
CA ILE A 657 -19.20 5.08 -13.17
C ILE A 657 -19.79 5.62 -14.47
N SER A 658 -20.88 6.39 -14.43
CA SER A 658 -21.57 6.92 -15.61
C SER A 658 -20.66 7.63 -16.61
N ARG A 659 -19.58 8.29 -16.15
CA ARG A 659 -18.57 8.99 -16.98
C ARG A 659 -17.17 8.37 -16.90
N SER A 660 -17.06 7.14 -16.40
CA SER A 660 -15.79 6.41 -16.32
C SER A 660 -15.89 4.95 -16.78
N VAL A 661 -16.94 4.60 -17.53
CA VAL A 661 -17.09 3.28 -18.16
C VAL A 661 -15.97 3.05 -19.18
N ALA A 662 -15.54 1.80 -19.36
CA ALA A 662 -14.60 1.45 -20.41
C ALA A 662 -15.16 1.85 -21.79
N GLY A 663 -14.35 2.56 -22.58
CA GLY A 663 -14.76 3.16 -23.86
C GLY A 663 -15.15 4.64 -23.77
N SER A 664 -15.46 5.17 -22.58
CA SER A 664 -15.66 6.60 -22.37
C SER A 664 -14.30 7.30 -22.16
N TYR A 665 -13.65 7.68 -23.26
CA TYR A 665 -12.36 8.38 -23.25
C TYR A 665 -12.55 9.91 -23.13
N ASP A 666 -13.12 10.32 -22.00
CA ASP A 666 -13.36 11.73 -21.67
C ASP A 666 -12.46 12.23 -20.53
N ASN A 667 -12.34 13.55 -20.42
CA ASN A 667 -11.44 14.25 -19.50
C ASN A 667 -11.80 13.96 -18.04
N GLU A 668 -13.08 13.80 -17.75
CA GLU A 668 -13.69 13.50 -16.46
C GLU A 668 -13.09 12.24 -15.80
N GLY A 669 -12.71 11.24 -16.60
CA GLY A 669 -12.14 9.97 -16.11
C GLY A 669 -10.84 10.17 -15.32
N ILE A 670 -9.97 11.07 -15.79
CA ILE A 670 -8.73 11.46 -15.10
C ILE A 670 -8.98 12.59 -14.08
N ALA A 671 -9.90 13.51 -14.39
CA ALA A 671 -10.11 14.72 -13.61
C ALA A 671 -10.46 14.43 -12.14
N ILE A 672 -11.32 13.45 -11.88
CA ILE A 672 -11.73 13.10 -10.50
C ILE A 672 -10.55 12.57 -9.68
N PHE A 673 -9.69 11.76 -10.28
CA PHE A 673 -8.45 11.34 -9.64
C PHE A 673 -7.57 12.54 -9.28
N CYS A 674 -7.35 13.46 -10.23
CA CYS A 674 -6.50 14.63 -10.04
C CYS A 674 -7.04 15.59 -8.97
N MET A 675 -8.36 15.79 -8.96
CA MET A 675 -9.06 16.59 -7.98
C MET A 675 -8.88 16.03 -6.56
N LEU A 676 -9.18 14.75 -6.36
CA LEU A 676 -9.02 14.11 -5.05
C LEU A 676 -7.55 14.06 -4.61
N PHE A 677 -6.63 13.87 -5.56
CA PHE A 677 -5.21 13.84 -5.27
C PHE A 677 -4.72 15.22 -4.80
N THR A 678 -5.16 16.27 -5.47
CA THR A 678 -4.87 17.66 -5.08
C THR A 678 -5.46 17.95 -3.69
N TYR A 679 -6.69 17.52 -3.39
CA TYR A 679 -7.29 17.69 -2.06
C TYR A 679 -6.57 16.91 -0.97
N ALA A 680 -6.12 15.68 -1.25
CA ALA A 680 -5.35 14.89 -0.30
C ALA A 680 -4.04 15.60 0.06
N LEU A 681 -3.34 16.14 -0.95
CA LEU A 681 -2.11 16.89 -0.76
C LEU A 681 -2.34 18.25 -0.08
N TRP A 682 -3.43 18.94 -0.40
CA TRP A 682 -3.82 20.19 0.26
C TRP A 682 -4.06 19.97 1.75
N ILE A 683 -4.89 18.98 2.12
CA ILE A 683 -5.17 18.65 3.53
C ILE A 683 -3.88 18.26 4.26
N LYS A 684 -3.02 17.48 3.62
CA LYS A 684 -1.72 17.09 4.18
C LYS A 684 -0.80 18.29 4.38
N SER A 685 -0.79 19.22 3.43
CA SER A 685 -0.04 20.48 3.52
C SER A 685 -0.54 21.34 4.67
N VAL A 686 -1.86 21.54 4.81
CA VAL A 686 -2.45 22.32 5.91
C VAL A 686 -2.11 21.75 7.28
N LYS A 687 -2.15 20.42 7.45
CA LYS A 687 -1.81 19.77 8.72
C LYS A 687 -0.35 19.89 9.10
N THR A 688 0.54 19.64 8.14
CA THR A 688 1.99 19.61 8.38
C THR A 688 2.62 20.99 8.36
N GLY A 689 2.10 21.91 7.55
CA GLY A 689 2.68 23.25 7.32
C GLY A 689 4.00 23.22 6.55
N SER A 690 4.28 22.14 5.79
CA SER A 690 5.54 22.01 5.06
C SER A 690 5.45 22.56 3.64
N LEU A 691 6.49 23.27 3.21
CA LEU A 691 6.63 23.75 1.85
C LEU A 691 6.66 22.60 0.83
N PHE A 692 7.28 21.47 1.18
CA PHE A 692 7.36 20.30 0.29
C PHE A 692 5.98 19.80 -0.15
N TRP A 693 5.06 19.62 0.81
CA TRP A 693 3.69 19.19 0.49
C TRP A 693 2.90 20.25 -0.28
N SER A 694 3.22 21.53 -0.08
CA SER A 694 2.62 22.65 -0.82
C SER A 694 3.05 22.65 -2.29
N VAL A 695 4.34 22.47 -2.58
CA VAL A 695 4.85 22.37 -3.95
C VAL A 695 4.26 21.15 -4.65
N LEU A 696 4.20 20.00 -3.97
CA LEU A 696 3.59 18.79 -4.52
C LEU A 696 2.09 19.02 -4.82
N CYS A 697 1.38 19.75 -3.96
CA CYS A 697 -0.01 20.15 -4.18
C CYS A 697 -0.15 21.07 -5.41
N SER A 698 0.75 22.04 -5.60
CA SER A 698 0.77 22.89 -6.81
C SER A 698 1.03 22.09 -8.08
N LEU A 699 1.91 21.10 -8.05
CA LEU A 699 2.15 20.21 -9.20
C LEU A 699 0.91 19.35 -9.52
N ALA A 700 0.23 18.83 -8.49
CA ALA A 700 -1.04 18.12 -8.68
C ALA A 700 -2.14 19.04 -9.23
N TYR A 701 -2.20 20.29 -8.76
CA TYR A 701 -3.10 21.31 -9.29
C TYR A 701 -2.77 21.65 -10.75
N PHE A 702 -1.50 21.78 -11.11
CA PHE A 702 -1.10 21.97 -12.52
C PHE A 702 -1.57 20.82 -13.41
N TYR A 703 -1.38 19.57 -12.95
CA TYR A 703 -1.89 18.41 -13.67
C TYR A 703 -3.41 18.46 -13.83
N MET A 704 -4.15 18.82 -12.78
CA MET A 704 -5.60 19.04 -12.83
C MET A 704 -5.99 20.12 -13.86
N VAL A 705 -5.33 21.28 -13.86
CA VAL A 705 -5.55 22.37 -14.83
C VAL A 705 -5.31 21.88 -16.27
N SER A 706 -4.28 21.05 -16.47
CA SER A 706 -3.98 20.48 -17.78
C SER A 706 -5.00 19.45 -18.25
N SER A 707 -5.74 18.81 -17.33
CA SER A 707 -6.68 17.73 -17.65
C SER A 707 -8.13 18.19 -17.81
N TRP A 708 -8.62 19.13 -16.97
CA TRP A 708 -10.04 19.47 -16.97
C TRP A 708 -10.33 20.92 -16.54
N GLY A 709 -11.31 21.55 -17.19
CA GLY A 709 -11.76 22.91 -16.90
C GLY A 709 -12.36 23.12 -15.50
N GLY A 710 -12.69 22.06 -14.77
CA GLY A 710 -13.15 22.16 -13.37
C GLY A 710 -12.06 22.55 -12.37
N TYR A 711 -10.85 22.87 -12.80
CA TYR A 711 -9.83 23.49 -11.94
C TYR A 711 -10.31 24.81 -11.30
N VAL A 712 -11.25 25.52 -11.95
CA VAL A 712 -11.91 26.72 -11.42
C VAL A 712 -12.69 26.41 -10.13
N PHE A 713 -13.28 25.23 -10.01
CA PHE A 713 -13.93 24.80 -8.76
C PHE A 713 -12.92 24.64 -7.64
N LEU A 714 -11.77 24.03 -7.95
CA LEU A 714 -10.70 23.76 -6.99
C LEU A 714 -10.08 25.05 -6.45
N ILE A 715 -9.75 25.98 -7.36
CA ILE A 715 -9.12 27.25 -7.00
C ILE A 715 -10.06 28.20 -6.26
N ASN A 716 -11.38 27.99 -6.30
CA ASN A 716 -12.35 28.74 -5.49
C ASN A 716 -12.62 28.09 -4.12
N LEU A 717 -12.59 26.75 -4.06
CA LEU A 717 -12.81 26.02 -2.81
C LEU A 717 -11.64 26.16 -1.82
N ILE A 718 -10.39 26.13 -2.29
CA ILE A 718 -9.20 26.30 -1.42
C ILE A 718 -9.20 27.67 -0.70
N PRO A 719 -9.36 28.82 -1.39
CA PRO A 719 -9.47 30.12 -0.75
C PRO A 719 -10.68 30.23 0.18
N MET A 720 -11.83 29.68 -0.21
CA MET A 720 -13.03 29.67 0.63
C MET A 720 -12.76 28.95 1.96
N HIS A 721 -12.01 27.85 1.92
CA HIS A 721 -11.56 27.16 3.12
C HIS A 721 -10.61 27.99 3.98
N VAL A 722 -9.63 28.67 3.37
CA VAL A 722 -8.70 29.56 4.10
C VAL A 722 -9.45 30.73 4.73
N LEU A 723 -10.41 31.32 4.01
CA LEU A 723 -11.28 32.38 4.52
C LEU A 723 -12.12 31.89 5.69
N ALA A 724 -12.72 30.70 5.61
CA ALA A 724 -13.45 30.10 6.73
C ALA A 724 -12.54 29.85 7.95
N LEU A 725 -11.28 29.46 7.74
CA LEU A 725 -10.30 29.32 8.82
C LEU A 725 -9.95 30.66 9.48
N MET A 726 -9.90 31.76 8.71
CA MET A 726 -9.75 33.11 9.26
C MET A 726 -10.97 33.52 10.08
N LEU A 727 -12.18 33.34 9.54
CA LEU A 727 -13.43 33.72 10.21
C LEU A 727 -13.67 32.94 11.50
N THR A 728 -13.24 31.67 11.55
CA THR A 728 -13.33 30.84 12.75
C THR A 728 -12.20 31.10 13.77
N GLY A 729 -11.28 32.03 13.48
CA GLY A 729 -10.16 32.38 14.35
C GLY A 729 -9.07 31.29 14.45
N ARG A 730 -9.02 30.36 13.50
CA ARG A 730 -8.07 29.22 13.48
C ARG A 730 -6.89 29.43 12.54
N PHE A 731 -6.70 30.66 12.07
CA PHE A 731 -5.59 31.00 11.20
C PHE A 731 -4.24 30.78 11.91
N SER A 732 -3.29 30.18 11.21
CA SER A 732 -1.98 29.78 11.75
C SER A 732 -0.90 29.93 10.68
N HIS A 733 0.36 30.07 11.09
CA HIS A 733 1.50 30.11 10.18
C HIS A 733 1.56 28.90 9.23
N ARG A 734 1.08 27.72 9.65
CA ARG A 734 0.98 26.53 8.80
C ARG A 734 0.09 26.75 7.58
N ILE A 735 -1.08 27.37 7.80
CA ILE A 735 -2.06 27.69 6.75
C ILE A 735 -1.50 28.78 5.84
N TYR A 736 -0.86 29.81 6.43
CA TYR A 736 -0.21 30.87 5.67
C TYR A 736 0.85 30.34 4.70
N VAL A 737 1.77 29.49 5.18
CA VAL A 737 2.82 28.87 4.36
C VAL A 737 2.20 27.98 3.28
N ALA A 738 1.23 27.13 3.66
CA ALA A 738 0.58 26.22 2.72
C ALA A 738 -0.14 26.96 1.59
N TYR A 739 -0.99 27.93 1.93
CA TYR A 739 -1.79 28.65 0.96
C TYR A 739 -0.95 29.58 0.07
N SER A 740 -0.02 30.34 0.66
CA SER A 740 0.83 31.26 -0.12
C SER A 740 1.70 30.53 -1.13
N ALA A 741 2.28 29.39 -0.75
CA ALA A 741 3.06 28.57 -1.66
C ALA A 741 2.19 27.95 -2.76
N VAL A 742 1.01 27.40 -2.39
CA VAL A 742 0.10 26.78 -3.37
C VAL A 742 -0.40 27.81 -4.38
N TYR A 743 -0.77 29.01 -3.93
CA TYR A 743 -1.25 30.09 -4.77
C TYR A 743 -0.17 30.57 -5.74
N CYS A 744 1.01 30.98 -5.26
CA CYS A 744 2.05 31.53 -6.12
C CYS A 744 2.52 30.52 -7.19
N ILE A 745 2.84 29.30 -6.78
CA ILE A 745 3.35 28.28 -7.70
C ILE A 745 2.23 27.75 -8.59
N GLY A 746 1.04 27.51 -8.02
CA GLY A 746 -0.12 27.00 -8.76
C GLY A 746 -0.58 27.97 -9.85
N THR A 747 -0.65 29.27 -9.56
CA THR A 747 -1.04 30.28 -10.54
C THR A 747 -0.01 30.38 -11.68
N ILE A 748 1.29 30.43 -11.39
CA ILE A 748 2.34 30.48 -12.43
C ILE A 748 2.29 29.23 -13.32
N LEU A 749 2.14 28.04 -12.72
CA LEU A 749 2.03 26.80 -13.49
C LEU A 749 0.74 26.76 -14.34
N SER A 750 -0.39 27.23 -13.81
CA SER A 750 -1.65 27.24 -14.56
C SER A 750 -1.58 28.12 -15.83
N MET A 751 -0.81 29.22 -15.79
CA MET A 751 -0.61 30.10 -16.94
C MET A 751 0.18 29.47 -18.09
N GLN A 752 0.91 28.38 -17.83
CA GLN A 752 1.69 27.69 -18.87
C GLN A 752 0.82 26.88 -19.84
N ILE A 753 -0.43 26.59 -19.47
CA ILE A 753 -1.36 25.91 -20.37
C ILE A 753 -1.91 26.93 -21.37
N SER A 754 -1.63 26.74 -22.67
CA SER A 754 -1.99 27.69 -23.73
C SER A 754 -3.47 28.07 -23.75
N PHE A 755 -4.36 27.12 -23.46
CA PHE A 755 -5.81 27.37 -23.36
C PHE A 755 -6.19 28.32 -22.22
N VAL A 756 -5.45 28.27 -21.10
CA VAL A 756 -5.69 29.08 -19.91
C VAL A 756 -5.03 30.46 -20.06
N GLY A 757 -3.78 30.49 -20.53
CA GLY A 757 -3.03 31.73 -20.77
C GLY A 757 -3.07 32.68 -19.56
N PHE A 758 -3.59 33.89 -19.75
CA PHE A 758 -3.68 34.92 -18.71
C PHE A 758 -5.03 34.97 -17.97
N GLN A 759 -5.92 34.00 -18.18
CA GLN A 759 -7.21 33.92 -17.46
C GLN A 759 -7.08 33.98 -15.94
N PRO A 760 -6.08 33.35 -15.28
CA PRO A 760 -5.96 33.38 -13.81
C PRO A 760 -5.78 34.77 -13.20
N VAL A 761 -5.33 35.76 -14.00
CA VAL A 761 -5.15 37.16 -13.54
C VAL A 761 -6.19 38.12 -14.10
N GLN A 762 -6.82 37.80 -15.23
CA GLN A 762 -7.81 38.67 -15.88
C GLN A 762 -9.27 38.31 -15.56
N SER A 763 -9.56 37.02 -15.36
CA SER A 763 -10.92 36.52 -15.15
C SER A 763 -11.39 36.75 -13.71
N SER A 764 -12.65 37.18 -13.56
CA SER A 764 -13.32 37.32 -12.26
C SER A 764 -13.37 36.01 -11.46
N GLU A 765 -13.34 34.86 -12.14
CA GLU A 765 -13.44 33.52 -11.54
C GLU A 765 -12.27 33.18 -10.62
N HIS A 766 -11.11 33.83 -10.82
CA HIS A 766 -9.88 33.60 -10.05
C HIS A 766 -9.63 34.68 -9.00
N MET A 767 -10.45 35.74 -8.99
CA MET A 767 -10.28 36.89 -8.10
C MET A 767 -10.47 36.53 -6.62
N ALA A 768 -11.29 35.51 -6.31
CA ALA A 768 -11.42 35.02 -4.94
C ALA A 768 -10.08 34.52 -4.37
N ALA A 769 -9.27 33.83 -5.19
CA ALA A 769 -7.96 33.37 -4.77
C ALA A 769 -6.98 34.53 -4.58
N LEU A 770 -6.95 35.50 -5.49
CA LEU A 770 -6.13 36.70 -5.34
C LEU A 770 -6.53 37.52 -4.11
N GLY A 771 -7.83 37.68 -3.87
CA GLY A 771 -8.37 38.43 -2.74
C GLY A 771 -8.02 37.79 -1.40
N VAL A 772 -8.20 36.47 -1.26
CA VAL A 772 -7.82 35.76 -0.02
C VAL A 772 -6.30 35.72 0.15
N PHE A 773 -5.52 35.67 -0.93
CA PHE A 773 -4.06 35.80 -0.85
C PHE A 773 -3.65 37.17 -0.30
N GLY A 774 -4.20 38.26 -0.82
CA GLY A 774 -3.98 39.60 -0.26
C GLY A 774 -4.38 39.70 1.21
N LEU A 775 -5.55 39.15 1.57
CA LEU A 775 -6.02 39.11 2.95
C LEU A 775 -5.10 38.30 3.87
N CYS A 776 -4.53 37.18 3.40
CA CYS A 776 -3.55 36.40 4.15
C CYS A 776 -2.31 37.21 4.50
N GLN A 777 -1.78 37.98 3.55
CA GLN A 777 -0.61 38.83 3.78
C GLN A 777 -0.90 39.91 4.83
N ILE A 778 -2.06 40.57 4.70
CA ILE A 778 -2.49 41.61 5.65
C ILE A 778 -2.69 41.00 7.04
N HIS A 779 -3.41 39.88 7.16
CA HIS A 779 -3.67 39.23 8.45
C HIS A 779 -2.37 38.80 9.14
N ALA A 780 -1.45 38.16 8.42
CA ALA A 780 -0.18 37.72 8.98
C ALA A 780 0.70 38.91 9.42
N PHE A 781 0.71 40.00 8.64
CA PHE A 781 1.44 41.22 8.99
C PHE A 781 0.85 41.93 10.21
N VAL A 782 -0.49 42.02 10.29
CA VAL A 782 -1.19 42.58 11.43
C VAL A 782 -0.91 41.77 12.70
N ASP A 783 -0.95 40.44 12.64
CA ASP A 783 -0.61 39.58 13.77
C ASP A 783 0.85 39.75 14.22
N TYR A 784 1.78 39.92 13.27
CA TYR A 784 3.18 40.21 13.58
C TYR A 784 3.33 41.55 14.31
N ILE A 785 2.72 42.62 13.81
CA ILE A 785 2.74 43.94 14.47
C ILE A 785 2.09 43.88 15.85
N ARG A 786 0.96 43.18 15.97
CA ARG A 786 0.25 43.00 17.24
C ARG A 786 1.13 42.33 18.31
N SER A 787 2.05 41.46 17.91
CA SER A 787 3.00 40.83 18.83
C SER A 787 4.14 41.76 19.29
N ARG A 788 4.39 42.86 18.57
CA ARG A 788 5.50 43.79 18.83
C ARG A 788 5.09 45.11 19.49
N LEU A 789 3.81 45.49 19.42
CA LEU A 789 3.30 46.77 19.92
C LEU A 789 2.33 46.61 21.11
N ASN A 790 2.24 47.65 21.93
CA ASN A 790 1.22 47.75 22.98
C ASN A 790 -0.18 47.93 22.38
N LYS A 791 -1.23 47.44 23.06
CA LYS A 791 -2.62 47.42 22.57
C LYS A 791 -3.14 48.80 22.14
N GLU A 792 -2.75 49.87 22.83
CA GLU A 792 -3.17 51.25 22.52
C GLU A 792 -2.51 51.80 21.25
N GLN A 793 -1.18 51.62 21.11
CA GLN A 793 -0.42 52.00 19.92
C GLN A 793 -0.87 51.20 18.69
N PHE A 794 -1.18 49.92 18.88
CA PHE A 794 -1.73 49.05 17.84
C PHE A 794 -3.09 49.56 17.35
N GLY A 795 -4.00 49.99 18.24
CA GLY A 795 -5.33 50.47 17.85
C GLY A 795 -5.29 51.70 16.94
N VAL A 796 -4.38 52.64 17.20
CA VAL A 796 -4.18 53.85 16.37
C VAL A 796 -3.55 53.51 15.03
N LEU A 797 -2.49 52.69 15.02
CA LEU A 797 -1.81 52.26 13.79
C LEU A 797 -2.76 51.44 12.90
N PHE A 798 -3.51 50.51 13.49
CA PHE A 798 -4.43 49.63 12.77
C PHE A 798 -5.56 50.39 12.08
N ARG A 799 -6.20 51.36 12.76
CA ARG A 799 -7.23 52.21 12.13
C ARG A 799 -6.67 53.01 10.95
N THR A 800 -5.48 53.59 11.11
CA THR A 800 -4.83 54.39 10.07
C THR A 800 -4.45 53.54 8.86
N LEU A 801 -3.90 52.34 9.08
CA LEU A 801 -3.46 51.43 8.03
C LEU A 801 -4.63 50.78 7.29
N VAL A 802 -5.72 50.42 7.99
CA VAL A 802 -6.94 49.88 7.38
C VAL A 802 -7.65 50.94 6.53
N LEU A 803 -7.76 52.18 7.01
CA LEU A 803 -8.33 53.28 6.23
C LEU A 803 -7.49 53.56 4.97
N PHE A 804 -6.17 53.61 5.10
CA PHE A 804 -5.27 53.82 3.97
C PHE A 804 -5.32 52.67 2.95
N ALA A 805 -5.10 51.43 3.38
CA ALA A 805 -5.12 50.27 2.50
C ALA A 805 -6.51 50.04 1.88
N GLY A 806 -7.59 50.24 2.64
CA GLY A 806 -8.96 50.17 2.14
C GLY A 806 -9.26 51.21 1.06
N SER A 807 -8.79 52.45 1.25
CA SER A 807 -8.96 53.51 0.23
C SER A 807 -8.18 53.21 -1.05
N VAL A 808 -6.94 52.74 -0.96
CA VAL A 808 -6.11 52.36 -2.12
C VAL A 808 -6.72 51.17 -2.87
N ALA A 809 -7.18 50.14 -2.14
CA ALA A 809 -7.81 48.97 -2.73
C ALA A 809 -9.15 49.30 -3.41
N ALA A 810 -9.98 50.14 -2.79
CA ALA A 810 -11.25 50.59 -3.37
C ALA A 810 -11.03 51.41 -4.65
N VAL A 811 -10.04 52.30 -4.67
CA VAL A 811 -9.67 53.07 -5.87
C VAL A 811 -9.13 52.16 -6.97
N ALA A 812 -8.24 51.22 -6.64
CA ALA A 812 -7.70 50.28 -7.62
C ALA A 812 -8.78 49.35 -8.20
N PHE A 813 -9.71 48.87 -7.38
CA PHE A 813 -10.84 48.05 -7.81
C PHE A 813 -11.80 48.85 -8.71
N ALA A 814 -12.18 50.07 -8.29
CA ALA A 814 -13.04 50.95 -9.08
C ALA A 814 -12.42 51.28 -10.45
N ILE A 815 -11.12 51.56 -10.52
CA ILE A 815 -10.40 51.78 -11.78
C ILE A 815 -10.33 50.50 -12.63
N GLY A 816 -10.07 49.35 -12.01
CA GLY A 816 -10.00 48.05 -12.70
C GLY A 816 -11.34 47.63 -13.32
N THR A 817 -12.46 47.86 -12.62
CA THR A 817 -13.81 47.61 -13.13
C THR A 817 -14.22 48.65 -14.17
N ALA A 818 -13.95 49.94 -13.94
CA ALA A 818 -14.31 51.01 -14.88
C ALA A 818 -13.53 50.93 -16.21
N THR A 819 -12.28 50.43 -16.18
CA THR A 819 -11.45 50.26 -17.39
C THR A 819 -11.74 48.97 -18.16
N GLY A 820 -12.63 48.10 -17.66
CA GLY A 820 -12.97 46.81 -18.30
C GLY A 820 -11.81 45.82 -18.38
N LYS A 821 -10.69 46.06 -17.69
CA LYS A 821 -9.52 45.16 -17.68
C LYS A 821 -9.77 43.87 -16.89
N ILE A 822 -10.76 43.86 -15.99
CA ILE A 822 -11.25 42.65 -15.33
C ILE A 822 -12.45 42.15 -16.14
N SER A 823 -12.31 40.99 -16.77
CA SER A 823 -13.39 40.39 -17.54
C SER A 823 -14.52 39.94 -16.62
N PRO A 824 -15.79 40.14 -17.01
CA PRO A 824 -16.93 39.62 -16.25
C PRO A 824 -16.96 38.08 -16.26
N TRP A 825 -17.80 37.50 -15.42
CA TRP A 825 -18.05 36.06 -15.37
C TRP A 825 -18.40 35.52 -16.75
N THR A 826 -17.83 34.38 -17.12
CA THR A 826 -18.22 33.72 -18.38
C THR A 826 -19.64 33.17 -18.27
N GLY A 827 -20.39 33.17 -19.39
CA GLY A 827 -21.81 32.78 -19.39
C GLY A 827 -22.11 31.40 -18.81
N ARG A 828 -21.18 30.43 -18.97
CA ARG A 828 -21.32 29.06 -18.45
C ARG A 828 -21.17 28.97 -16.93
N PHE A 829 -20.24 29.71 -16.34
CA PHE A 829 -20.11 29.75 -14.87
C PHE A 829 -21.18 30.64 -14.25
N TYR A 830 -21.56 31.72 -14.93
CA TYR A 830 -22.67 32.57 -14.49
C TYR A 830 -23.99 31.80 -14.44
N SER A 831 -24.26 30.91 -15.40
CA SER A 831 -25.47 30.07 -15.36
C SER A 831 -25.54 29.08 -14.18
N LEU A 832 -24.40 28.80 -13.53
CA LEU A 832 -24.39 27.99 -12.30
C LEU A 832 -24.76 28.80 -11.06
N LEU A 833 -24.60 30.13 -11.11
CA LEU A 833 -25.00 31.05 -10.05
C LEU A 833 -26.44 31.54 -10.27
N ASP A 834 -26.79 31.84 -11.52
CA ASP A 834 -28.14 32.16 -11.97
C ASP A 834 -28.62 31.12 -13.02
N PRO A 835 -29.38 30.09 -12.58
CA PRO A 835 -29.84 29.02 -13.47
C PRO A 835 -30.83 29.50 -14.55
N SER A 836 -31.37 30.71 -14.43
CA SER A 836 -32.34 31.26 -15.39
C SER A 836 -31.67 31.88 -16.61
N TYR A 837 -30.42 32.35 -16.47
CA TYR A 837 -29.74 33.12 -17.50
C TYR A 837 -29.53 32.34 -18.80
N ALA A 838 -29.03 31.10 -18.71
CA ALA A 838 -28.77 30.27 -19.89
C ALA A 838 -30.04 29.99 -20.69
N LYS A 839 -31.13 29.62 -20.00
CA LYS A 839 -32.42 29.32 -20.63
C LYS A 839 -33.01 30.52 -21.38
N ASN A 840 -32.86 31.72 -20.81
CA ASN A 840 -33.49 32.92 -21.36
C ASN A 840 -32.65 33.61 -22.43
N ASN A 841 -31.31 33.58 -22.33
CA ASN A 841 -30.43 34.41 -23.15
C ASN A 841 -29.51 33.63 -24.09
N ILE A 842 -29.19 32.36 -23.80
CA ILE A 842 -28.22 31.59 -24.57
C ILE A 842 -28.78 30.18 -24.88
N PRO A 843 -29.57 30.02 -25.94
CA PRO A 843 -30.29 28.78 -26.23
C PRO A 843 -29.35 27.58 -26.43
N ILE A 844 -28.13 27.79 -26.93
CA ILE A 844 -27.14 26.73 -27.16
C ILE A 844 -26.62 26.08 -25.86
N ILE A 845 -26.53 26.84 -24.77
CA ILE A 845 -26.15 26.27 -23.47
C ILE A 845 -27.32 25.47 -22.90
N ALA A 846 -28.54 26.00 -23.04
CA ALA A 846 -29.75 25.34 -22.52
C ALA A 846 -30.15 24.09 -23.33
N SER A 847 -29.72 23.97 -24.59
CA SER A 847 -30.06 22.83 -25.46
C SER A 847 -29.40 21.52 -25.05
N VAL A 848 -28.27 21.57 -24.31
CA VAL A 848 -27.59 20.35 -23.86
C VAL A 848 -28.36 19.76 -22.67
N SER A 849 -28.75 18.49 -22.79
CA SER A 849 -29.50 17.78 -21.74
C SER A 849 -28.79 17.75 -20.39
N GLU A 850 -27.44 17.75 -20.40
CA GLU A 850 -26.61 17.74 -19.20
C GLU A 850 -26.66 19.02 -18.37
N HIS A 851 -27.08 20.15 -18.96
CA HIS A 851 -27.21 21.45 -18.30
C HIS A 851 -28.51 21.60 -17.51
N GLN A 852 -29.41 20.61 -17.60
CA GLN A 852 -30.67 20.64 -16.88
C GLN A 852 -30.47 20.42 -15.36
N PRO A 853 -31.40 20.92 -14.53
CA PRO A 853 -31.41 20.64 -13.10
C PRO A 853 -31.65 19.16 -12.79
N THR A 854 -31.07 18.68 -11.68
CA THR A 854 -31.28 17.30 -11.22
C THR A 854 -32.58 17.16 -10.43
N THR A 855 -33.35 16.10 -10.70
CA THR A 855 -34.47 15.70 -9.84
C THR A 855 -33.99 14.81 -8.69
N TRP A 856 -34.81 14.69 -7.63
CA TRP A 856 -34.50 13.84 -6.48
C TRP A 856 -34.35 12.35 -6.87
N SER A 857 -35.07 11.91 -7.91
CA SER A 857 -34.99 10.54 -8.41
C SER A 857 -33.59 10.23 -8.96
N SER A 858 -32.95 11.19 -9.65
CA SER A 858 -31.56 11.04 -10.12
C SER A 858 -30.58 10.97 -8.95
N PHE A 859 -30.78 11.79 -7.89
CA PHE A 859 -29.97 11.68 -6.66
C PHE A 859 -30.04 10.29 -6.04
N TYR A 860 -31.24 9.73 -5.92
CA TYR A 860 -31.42 8.39 -5.37
C TYR A 860 -30.88 7.30 -6.32
N PHE A 861 -31.07 7.46 -7.63
CA PHE A 861 -30.60 6.51 -8.64
C PHE A 861 -29.07 6.38 -8.64
N ASP A 862 -28.35 7.50 -8.53
CA ASP A 862 -26.89 7.53 -8.62
C ASP A 862 -26.17 7.21 -7.30
N LEU A 863 -26.79 7.48 -6.16
CA LEU A 863 -26.14 7.44 -4.84
C LEU A 863 -26.83 6.51 -3.83
N GLN A 864 -28.08 6.11 -4.07
CA GLN A 864 -28.90 5.22 -3.22
C GLN A 864 -28.75 5.52 -1.73
N MET A 865 -28.03 4.67 -0.98
CA MET A 865 -27.85 4.80 0.47
C MET A 865 -27.03 6.04 0.86
N LEU A 866 -26.08 6.50 0.04
CA LEU A 866 -25.18 7.60 0.40
C LEU A 866 -25.94 8.90 0.69
N VAL A 867 -27.10 9.10 0.06
CA VAL A 867 -27.97 10.27 0.29
C VAL A 867 -28.40 10.37 1.75
N PHE A 868 -28.68 9.24 2.41
CA PHE A 868 -29.13 9.21 3.80
C PHE A 868 -27.98 9.32 4.82
N PHE A 869 -26.80 8.79 4.48
CA PHE A 869 -25.63 8.83 5.38
C PHE A 869 -24.83 10.12 5.28
N PHE A 870 -24.99 10.89 4.21
CA PHE A 870 -24.30 12.16 4.04
C PHE A 870 -24.58 13.17 5.16
N PRO A 871 -25.84 13.46 5.56
CA PRO A 871 -26.10 14.37 6.69
C PRO A 871 -25.51 13.87 8.01
N VAL A 872 -25.49 12.56 8.24
CA VAL A 872 -24.87 11.94 9.42
C VAL A 872 -23.35 12.14 9.41
N GLY A 873 -22.72 12.03 8.24
CA GLY A 873 -21.30 12.30 8.04
C GLY A 873 -20.95 13.76 8.33
N LEU A 874 -21.75 14.70 7.82
CA LEU A 874 -21.63 16.13 8.13
C LEU A 874 -21.74 16.39 9.63
N TYR A 875 -22.76 15.81 10.29
CA TYR A 875 -22.95 15.95 11.73
C TYR A 875 -21.70 15.51 12.53
N PHE A 876 -21.06 14.39 12.17
CA PHE A 876 -19.83 13.96 12.83
C PHE A 876 -18.61 14.84 12.55
N CYS A 877 -18.59 15.52 11.41
CA CYS A 877 -17.55 16.50 11.08
C CYS A 877 -17.76 17.80 11.90
N PHE A 878 -19.01 18.27 12.02
CA PHE A 878 -19.35 19.42 12.88
C PHE A 878 -19.11 19.15 14.36
N LYS A 879 -19.36 17.93 14.84
CA LYS A 879 -19.14 17.55 16.24
C LYS A 879 -17.65 17.64 16.66
N LYS A 880 -16.73 17.41 15.72
CA LYS A 880 -15.28 17.55 15.95
C LYS A 880 -14.67 18.43 14.87
N LEU A 881 -14.80 19.74 15.04
CA LEU A 881 -14.21 20.72 14.12
C LEU A 881 -12.69 20.70 14.22
N THR A 882 -12.05 20.16 13.18
CA THR A 882 -10.62 20.25 12.88
C THR A 882 -10.43 21.07 11.62
N ASP A 883 -9.22 21.59 11.38
CA ASP A 883 -8.92 22.42 10.21
C ASP A 883 -9.25 21.66 8.91
N ALA A 884 -8.94 20.35 8.85
CA ALA A 884 -9.28 19.50 7.72
C ALA A 884 -10.80 19.19 7.60
N ASN A 885 -11.54 19.14 8.71
CA ASN A 885 -12.99 18.89 8.66
C ASN A 885 -13.76 20.12 8.16
N ILE A 886 -13.25 21.34 8.36
CA ILE A 886 -13.86 22.54 7.78
C ILE A 886 -13.80 22.48 6.25
N PHE A 887 -12.68 22.02 5.70
CA PHE A 887 -12.53 21.79 4.26
C PHE A 887 -13.58 20.82 3.70
N ILE A 888 -13.76 19.64 4.31
CA ILE A 888 -14.70 18.63 3.78
C ILE A 888 -16.17 19.07 3.90
N ILE A 889 -16.50 19.85 4.94
CA ILE A 889 -17.84 20.44 5.11
C ILE A 889 -18.12 21.43 3.98
N LEU A 890 -17.20 22.36 3.71
CA LEU A 890 -17.34 23.32 2.61
C LEU A 890 -17.42 22.62 1.25
N TYR A 891 -16.59 21.59 1.04
CA TYR A 891 -16.63 20.79 -0.18
C TYR A 891 -18.00 20.11 -0.35
N GLY A 892 -18.55 19.50 0.71
CA GLY A 892 -19.86 18.84 0.67
C GLY A 892 -21.01 19.79 0.40
N VAL A 893 -21.08 20.91 1.11
CA VAL A 893 -22.18 21.89 0.95
C VAL A 893 -22.15 22.52 -0.44
N THR A 894 -20.97 22.93 -0.90
CA THR A 894 -20.81 23.58 -2.21
C THR A 894 -21.11 22.60 -3.34
N SER A 895 -20.67 21.34 -3.23
CA SER A 895 -20.92 20.33 -4.27
C SER A 895 -22.40 19.93 -4.38
N ILE A 896 -23.13 19.85 -3.25
CA ILE A 896 -24.56 19.56 -3.29
C ILE A 896 -25.33 20.65 -4.00
N TYR A 897 -25.01 21.91 -3.74
CA TYR A 897 -25.64 23.04 -4.42
C TYR A 897 -25.45 22.95 -5.93
N PHE A 898 -24.20 22.78 -6.38
CA PHE A 898 -23.90 22.70 -7.81
C PHE A 898 -24.47 21.46 -8.50
N ALA A 899 -24.47 20.30 -7.83
CA ALA A 899 -25.12 19.11 -8.34
C ALA A 899 -26.64 19.30 -8.45
N GLY A 900 -27.26 20.04 -7.52
CA GLY A 900 -28.68 20.39 -7.58
C GLY A 900 -29.05 21.26 -8.78
N VAL A 901 -28.17 22.17 -9.17
CA VAL A 901 -28.36 23.09 -10.30
C VAL A 901 -28.11 22.42 -11.65
N MET A 902 -27.18 21.46 -11.73
CA MET A 902 -26.77 20.86 -13.02
C MET A 902 -26.43 19.37 -12.88
N VAL A 903 -27.06 18.54 -13.73
CA VAL A 903 -26.89 17.06 -13.74
C VAL A 903 -25.44 16.62 -13.91
N ARG A 904 -24.67 17.25 -14.80
CA ARG A 904 -23.25 16.87 -15.00
C ARG A 904 -22.40 16.99 -13.74
N LEU A 905 -22.75 17.92 -12.82
CA LEU A 905 -21.96 18.19 -11.61
C LEU A 905 -22.21 17.16 -10.49
N MET A 906 -23.12 16.20 -10.69
CA MET A 906 -23.25 15.01 -9.87
C MET A 906 -21.94 14.25 -9.73
N LEU A 907 -21.11 14.27 -10.78
CA LEU A 907 -19.79 13.65 -10.80
C LEU A 907 -18.86 14.19 -9.70
N VAL A 908 -18.91 15.50 -9.44
CA VAL A 908 -18.06 16.17 -8.42
C VAL A 908 -18.59 15.92 -7.01
N LEU A 909 -19.90 15.67 -6.88
CA LEU A 909 -20.55 15.35 -5.63
C LEU A 909 -20.25 13.91 -5.15
N ALA A 910 -20.22 12.94 -6.07
CA ALA A 910 -20.08 11.52 -5.72
C ALA A 910 -18.89 11.21 -4.77
N PRO A 911 -17.67 11.74 -4.98
CA PRO A 911 -16.56 11.51 -4.06
C PRO A 911 -16.83 11.99 -2.62
N VAL A 912 -17.40 13.17 -2.44
CA VAL A 912 -17.69 13.70 -1.09
C VAL A 912 -18.76 12.90 -0.39
N MET A 913 -19.77 12.46 -1.14
CA MET A 913 -20.81 11.57 -0.64
C MET A 913 -20.20 10.27 -0.12
N CYS A 914 -19.26 9.67 -0.86
CA CYS A 914 -18.55 8.46 -0.42
C CYS A 914 -17.71 8.72 0.85
N ILE A 915 -16.97 9.84 0.90
CA ILE A 915 -16.11 10.19 2.04
C ILE A 915 -16.94 10.39 3.31
N LEU A 916 -17.96 11.24 3.26
CA LEU A 916 -18.80 11.55 4.42
C LEU A 916 -19.67 10.37 4.85
N SER A 917 -20.23 9.62 3.90
CA SER A 917 -20.96 8.39 4.21
C SER A 917 -20.03 7.33 4.81
N GLY A 918 -18.81 7.20 4.31
CA GLY A 918 -17.78 6.32 4.88
C GLY A 918 -17.43 6.69 6.33
N ILE A 919 -17.30 7.99 6.64
CA ILE A 919 -17.11 8.49 8.02
C ILE A 919 -18.32 8.15 8.89
N ALA A 920 -19.55 8.34 8.38
CA ALA A 920 -20.77 8.04 9.12
C ALA A 920 -20.88 6.56 9.47
N ILE A 921 -20.75 5.68 8.47
CA ILE A 921 -20.84 4.23 8.65
C ILE A 921 -19.73 3.72 9.55
N SER A 922 -18.50 4.20 9.37
CA SER A 922 -17.36 3.82 10.21
C SER A 922 -17.58 4.20 11.68
N GLN A 923 -18.05 5.41 11.94
CA GLN A 923 -18.30 5.88 13.30
C GLN A 923 -19.46 5.13 13.97
N THR A 924 -20.51 4.79 13.21
CA THR A 924 -21.62 3.96 13.68
C THR A 924 -21.13 2.55 14.03
N LEU A 925 -20.43 1.88 13.11
CA LEU A 925 -19.86 0.54 13.34
C LEU A 925 -18.92 0.54 14.56
N LYS A 926 -18.03 1.53 14.67
CA LYS A 926 -17.08 1.64 15.79
C LYS A 926 -17.77 1.83 17.14
N THR A 927 -18.86 2.58 17.20
CA THR A 927 -19.62 2.79 18.43
C THR A 927 -20.36 1.52 18.85
N TYR A 928 -21.01 0.82 17.91
CA TYR A 928 -21.80 -0.37 18.24
C TYR A 928 -20.93 -1.62 18.42
N MET A 929 -19.91 -1.85 17.59
CA MET A 929 -19.00 -3.00 17.74
C MET A 929 -18.27 -2.99 19.09
N LYS A 930 -17.90 -1.81 19.59
CA LYS A 930 -17.27 -1.70 20.92
C LYS A 930 -18.18 -2.20 22.04
N ASN A 931 -19.49 -2.01 21.93
CA ASN A 931 -20.45 -2.52 22.90
C ASN A 931 -20.59 -4.05 22.84
N LEU A 932 -20.23 -4.70 21.72
CA LEU A 932 -20.14 -6.17 21.64
C LEU A 932 -18.84 -6.71 22.26
N ASP A 933 -17.74 -5.96 22.19
CA ASP A 933 -16.43 -6.40 22.71
C ASP A 933 -16.35 -6.43 24.24
N ASP A 934 -17.16 -5.62 24.95
CA ASP A 934 -17.24 -5.60 26.42
C ASP A 934 -17.76 -6.93 27.04
N LEU A 935 -18.19 -7.89 26.20
CA LEU A 935 -18.59 -9.25 26.59
C LEU A 935 -17.45 -10.28 26.57
N VAL A 936 -16.27 -9.95 26.03
CA VAL A 936 -15.12 -10.87 26.07
C VAL A 936 -14.30 -10.56 27.33
N PRO A 937 -14.28 -11.43 28.37
CA PRO A 937 -13.41 -11.23 29.52
C PRO A 937 -11.94 -11.44 29.10
N GLY A 938 -11.32 -10.37 28.62
CA GLY A 938 -9.88 -10.22 28.43
C GLY A 938 -9.23 -9.66 29.70
N PRO A 939 -7.92 -9.93 29.95
CA PRO A 939 -7.24 -9.40 31.12
C PRO A 939 -7.19 -7.88 31.05
N ALA A 940 -7.67 -7.21 32.11
CA ALA A 940 -7.66 -5.76 32.22
C ALA A 940 -6.23 -5.18 32.08
N PRO A 941 -6.05 -4.02 31.42
CA PRO A 941 -4.78 -3.30 31.47
C PRO A 941 -4.55 -2.77 32.88
N GLN A 942 -3.45 -3.17 33.51
CA GLN A 942 -2.95 -2.51 34.72
C GLN A 942 -2.45 -1.11 34.36
N THR A 943 -3.29 -0.10 34.57
CA THR A 943 -2.83 1.29 34.68
C THR A 943 -3.39 1.87 35.97
N ASN A 944 -2.51 1.97 36.97
CA ASN A 944 -2.73 2.71 38.21
C ASN A 944 -2.89 4.19 37.90
N THR A 945 -4.12 4.73 37.92
CA THR A 945 -4.39 6.13 38.29
C THR A 945 -5.87 6.31 38.63
N LYS A 946 -6.12 6.68 39.91
CA LYS A 946 -7.29 7.37 40.49
C LYS A 946 -8.68 6.96 39.99
N LYS A 947 -9.37 6.14 40.80
CA LYS A 947 -10.83 5.94 40.77
C LYS A 947 -11.54 7.29 40.96
N SER A 948 -12.13 7.81 39.88
CA SER A 948 -13.29 8.69 39.96
C SER A 948 -14.54 7.83 39.79
N ASN A 949 -15.39 7.82 40.81
CA ASN A 949 -16.71 7.17 40.79
C ASN A 949 -17.54 7.72 39.61
N LYS A 950 -17.67 6.94 38.54
CA LYS A 950 -18.81 7.08 37.61
C LYS A 950 -19.79 5.96 37.90
N LYS A 951 -20.98 6.36 38.37
CA LYS A 951 -22.18 5.54 38.50
C LYS A 951 -22.36 4.72 37.22
N ILE A 952 -22.43 3.40 37.37
CA ILE A 952 -22.88 2.49 36.33
C ILE A 952 -24.40 2.66 36.29
N ASP A 953 -24.91 3.40 35.31
CA ASP A 953 -26.36 3.50 35.08
C ASP A 953 -26.91 2.14 34.65
N SER A 954 -27.65 1.52 35.57
CA SER A 954 -28.28 0.22 35.48
C SER A 954 -29.60 0.24 34.68
N ASN A 955 -29.62 0.89 33.52
CA ASN A 955 -30.77 0.86 32.61
C ASN A 955 -30.32 0.49 31.19
N TYR A 956 -31.03 -0.48 30.58
CA TYR A 956 -30.84 -1.12 29.26
C TYR A 956 -30.13 -2.49 29.24
N PRO A 957 -30.81 -3.58 29.64
CA PRO A 957 -30.41 -4.96 29.35
C PRO A 957 -30.38 -5.33 27.85
N VAL A 958 -30.92 -4.48 26.95
CA VAL A 958 -31.02 -4.74 25.49
C VAL A 958 -29.83 -4.16 24.68
N LYS A 959 -28.81 -3.58 25.32
CA LYS A 959 -27.69 -2.91 24.61
C LYS A 959 -26.96 -3.82 23.61
N ASN A 960 -26.82 -5.11 23.92
CA ASN A 960 -26.04 -6.05 23.12
C ASN A 960 -26.83 -6.55 21.91
N GLU A 961 -28.11 -6.87 22.11
CA GLU A 961 -29.02 -7.25 21.02
C GLU A 961 -29.25 -6.08 20.06
N VAL A 962 -29.41 -4.85 20.58
CA VAL A 962 -29.49 -3.64 19.76
C VAL A 962 -28.20 -3.42 18.98
N ALA A 963 -27.02 -3.59 19.60
CA ALA A 963 -25.75 -3.40 18.90
C ALA A 963 -25.54 -4.45 17.80
N SER A 964 -25.87 -5.72 18.06
CA SER A 964 -25.84 -6.78 17.04
C SER A 964 -26.82 -6.51 15.91
N GLY A 965 -28.06 -6.09 16.24
CA GLY A 965 -29.09 -5.72 15.27
C GLY A 965 -28.68 -4.55 14.37
N VAL A 966 -28.05 -3.52 14.92
CA VAL A 966 -27.55 -2.37 14.13
C VAL A 966 -26.40 -2.79 13.21
N VAL A 967 -25.45 -3.61 13.68
CA VAL A 967 -24.35 -4.11 12.84
C VAL A 967 -24.89 -4.96 11.70
N PHE A 968 -25.85 -5.86 11.98
CA PHE A 968 -26.50 -6.67 10.96
C PHE A 968 -27.24 -5.79 9.93
N MET A 969 -28.02 -4.80 10.39
CA MET A 969 -28.72 -3.85 9.52
C MET A 969 -27.75 -3.08 8.62
N MET A 970 -26.60 -2.62 9.14
CA MET A 970 -25.59 -1.95 8.33
C MET A 970 -24.99 -2.87 7.26
N CYS A 971 -24.75 -4.14 7.58
CA CYS A 971 -24.29 -5.12 6.59
C CYS A 971 -25.33 -5.34 5.49
N VAL A 972 -26.62 -5.45 5.83
CA VAL A 972 -27.71 -5.59 4.84
C VAL A 972 -27.76 -4.38 3.91
N PHE A 973 -27.66 -3.17 4.46
CA PHE A 973 -27.66 -1.96 3.62
C PHE A 973 -26.45 -1.89 2.67
N LEU A 974 -25.26 -2.29 3.11
CA LEU A 974 -24.07 -2.34 2.25
C LEU A 974 -24.22 -3.38 1.12
N ILE A 975 -24.84 -4.53 1.42
CA ILE A 975 -25.13 -5.56 0.40
C ILE A 975 -26.14 -5.04 -0.61
N MET A 976 -27.24 -4.42 -0.15
CA MET A 976 -28.24 -3.80 -1.03
C MET A 976 -27.63 -2.71 -1.91
N TYR A 977 -26.77 -1.87 -1.34
CA TYR A 977 -26.04 -0.84 -2.09
C TYR A 977 -25.20 -1.46 -3.22
N SER A 978 -24.46 -2.53 -2.93
CA SER A 978 -23.65 -3.23 -3.94
C SER A 978 -24.49 -3.81 -5.08
N PHE A 979 -25.66 -4.40 -4.77
CA PHE A 979 -26.58 -4.91 -5.78
C PHE A 979 -27.17 -3.80 -6.64
N HIS A 980 -27.63 -2.72 -6.02
CA HIS A 980 -28.13 -1.53 -6.73
C HIS A 980 -27.08 -0.96 -7.69
N CYS A 981 -25.87 -0.74 -7.19
CA CYS A 981 -24.78 -0.19 -8.00
C CYS A 981 -24.45 -1.07 -9.22
N THR A 982 -24.43 -2.39 -9.03
CA THR A 982 -24.15 -3.35 -10.10
C THR A 982 -25.28 -3.35 -11.13
N TRP A 983 -26.54 -3.33 -10.67
CA TRP A 983 -27.71 -3.29 -11.54
C TRP A 983 -27.78 -2.00 -12.37
N VAL A 984 -27.60 -0.83 -11.74
CA VAL A 984 -27.59 0.47 -12.43
C VAL A 984 -26.47 0.52 -13.47
N THR A 985 -25.27 0.07 -13.11
CA THR A 985 -24.13 0.05 -14.04
C THR A 985 -24.41 -0.88 -15.23
N SER A 986 -24.94 -2.06 -14.96
CA SER A 986 -25.27 -3.06 -15.97
C SER A 986 -26.36 -2.58 -16.91
N GLU A 987 -27.51 -2.10 -16.42
CA GLU A 987 -28.65 -1.84 -17.29
C GLU A 987 -28.72 -0.41 -17.83
N ALA A 988 -28.27 0.60 -17.08
CA ALA A 988 -28.43 2.00 -17.49
C ALA A 988 -27.17 2.60 -18.12
N TYR A 989 -26.00 2.43 -17.50
CA TYR A 989 -24.78 3.15 -17.91
C TYR A 989 -23.88 2.38 -18.90
N SER A 990 -24.11 1.08 -19.12
CA SER A 990 -23.26 0.25 -20.01
C SER A 990 -23.75 0.13 -21.46
N SER A 991 -24.43 1.16 -21.99
CA SER A 991 -24.94 1.17 -23.37
C SER A 991 -24.09 2.07 -24.29
N PRO A 992 -23.55 1.56 -25.41
CA PRO A 992 -22.88 2.38 -26.41
C PRO A 992 -23.88 3.27 -27.16
N SER A 993 -23.44 4.46 -27.53
CA SER A 993 -24.26 5.43 -28.31
C SER A 993 -24.17 5.21 -29.82
N ILE A 994 -23.13 4.54 -30.30
CA ILE A 994 -22.90 4.27 -31.74
C ILE A 994 -23.72 3.08 -32.23
N VAL A 995 -23.80 2.06 -31.37
CA VAL A 995 -24.43 0.79 -31.68
C VAL A 995 -25.74 0.74 -30.89
N LEU A 996 -26.86 0.83 -31.59
CA LEU A 996 -28.16 0.76 -30.94
C LEU A 996 -28.52 -0.71 -30.71
N SER A 997 -29.10 -1.01 -29.56
CA SER A 997 -29.55 -2.37 -29.26
C SER A 997 -31.02 -2.38 -28.88
N ALA A 998 -31.80 -3.23 -29.54
CA ALA A 998 -33.17 -3.54 -29.16
C ALA A 998 -33.28 -5.00 -28.66
N ARG A 999 -34.33 -5.28 -27.89
CA ARG A 999 -34.71 -6.64 -27.51
C ARG A 999 -35.84 -7.10 -28.43
N GLY A 1000 -35.66 -8.22 -29.12
CA GLY A 1000 -36.71 -8.89 -29.87
C GLY A 1000 -37.73 -9.57 -28.95
N GLY A 1001 -38.86 -10.00 -29.50
CA GLY A 1001 -39.93 -10.69 -28.76
C GLY A 1001 -39.47 -11.97 -28.03
N ASP A 1002 -38.47 -12.66 -28.59
CA ASP A 1002 -37.90 -13.89 -28.03
C ASP A 1002 -36.83 -13.63 -26.95
N GLY A 1003 -36.59 -12.36 -26.59
CA GLY A 1003 -35.53 -11.95 -25.66
C GLY A 1003 -34.13 -11.87 -26.30
N GLY A 1004 -33.98 -12.24 -27.57
CA GLY A 1004 -32.76 -12.04 -28.36
C GLY A 1004 -32.44 -10.56 -28.55
N ARG A 1005 -31.14 -10.21 -28.56
CA ARG A 1005 -30.69 -8.82 -28.76
C ARG A 1005 -30.45 -8.56 -30.25
N ILE A 1006 -31.16 -7.60 -30.82
CA ILE A 1006 -30.93 -7.11 -32.18
C ILE A 1006 -30.07 -5.86 -32.09
N ILE A 1007 -29.05 -5.78 -32.93
CA ILE A 1007 -28.09 -4.68 -32.94
C ILE A 1007 -28.26 -3.93 -34.27
N PHE A 1008 -28.45 -2.62 -34.20
CA PHE A 1008 -28.47 -1.72 -35.34
C PHE A 1008 -27.18 -0.91 -35.37
N ASP A 1009 -26.52 -0.92 -36.52
CA ASP A 1009 -25.19 -0.31 -36.70
C ASP A 1009 -25.13 0.68 -37.86
N ASP A 1010 -26.27 1.30 -38.15
CA ASP A 1010 -26.47 2.24 -39.26
C ASP A 1010 -25.50 3.42 -39.22
N PHE A 1011 -25.11 3.89 -38.03
CA PHE A 1011 -24.14 4.99 -37.87
C PHE A 1011 -22.79 4.65 -38.50
N ARG A 1012 -22.22 3.50 -38.13
CA ARG A 1012 -20.91 3.09 -38.65
C ARG A 1012 -20.98 2.80 -40.14
N GLU A 1013 -22.06 2.17 -40.60
CA GLU A 1013 -22.33 1.92 -42.01
C GLU A 1013 -22.30 3.22 -42.82
N ALA A 1014 -23.10 4.22 -42.44
CA ALA A 1014 -23.16 5.51 -43.13
C ALA A 1014 -21.83 6.25 -43.12
N TYR A 1015 -21.14 6.29 -41.97
CA TYR A 1015 -19.83 6.94 -41.88
C TYR A 1015 -18.76 6.21 -42.71
N TYR A 1016 -18.81 4.88 -42.80
CA TYR A 1016 -17.90 4.10 -43.65
C TYR A 1016 -18.16 4.31 -45.15
N TRP A 1017 -19.43 4.40 -45.55
CA TRP A 1017 -19.81 4.77 -46.91
C TRP A 1017 -19.25 6.15 -47.25
N LEU A 1018 -19.45 7.13 -46.38
CA LEU A 1018 -18.95 8.49 -46.58
C LEU A 1018 -17.42 8.51 -46.71
N ARG A 1019 -16.72 7.64 -45.98
CA ARG A 1019 -15.25 7.52 -46.03
C ARG A 1019 -14.70 6.93 -47.33
N HIS A 1020 -15.39 5.97 -47.95
CA HIS A 1020 -14.86 5.22 -49.10
C HIS A 1020 -15.47 5.67 -50.44
N ASN A 1021 -16.64 6.31 -50.43
CA ASN A 1021 -17.42 6.59 -51.64
C ASN A 1021 -17.48 8.09 -52.00
N THR A 1022 -16.86 8.97 -51.21
CA THR A 1022 -16.79 10.41 -51.49
C THR A 1022 -15.35 10.89 -51.72
N ALA A 1023 -15.18 12.04 -52.38
CA ALA A 1023 -13.88 12.68 -52.53
C ALA A 1023 -13.24 13.02 -51.16
N GLU A 1024 -11.90 13.03 -51.06
CA GLU A 1024 -11.21 13.25 -49.79
C GLU A 1024 -11.43 14.66 -49.20
N ASP A 1025 -11.66 15.64 -50.07
CA ASP A 1025 -11.93 17.05 -49.75
C ASP A 1025 -13.43 17.35 -49.62
N ALA A 1026 -14.30 16.34 -49.70
CA ALA A 1026 -15.73 16.51 -49.59
C ALA A 1026 -16.14 17.11 -48.24
N LYS A 1027 -16.96 18.16 -48.29
CA LYS A 1027 -17.46 18.90 -47.13
C LYS A 1027 -18.87 18.42 -46.78
N VAL A 1028 -19.03 18.03 -45.52
CA VAL A 1028 -20.27 17.45 -44.99
C VAL A 1028 -20.91 18.44 -44.02
N MET A 1029 -22.17 18.78 -44.27
CA MET A 1029 -22.99 19.57 -43.37
C MET A 1029 -23.88 18.65 -42.53
N SER A 1030 -23.79 18.76 -41.21
CA SER A 1030 -24.65 18.07 -40.24
C SER A 1030 -24.94 18.99 -39.06
N TRP A 1031 -25.80 18.54 -38.14
CA TRP A 1031 -25.91 19.19 -36.84
C TRP A 1031 -24.63 19.03 -36.02
N TRP A 1032 -24.39 19.94 -35.06
CA TRP A 1032 -23.13 20.04 -34.33
C TRP A 1032 -22.82 18.81 -33.45
N ASP A 1033 -23.85 18.10 -32.96
CA ASP A 1033 -23.71 16.89 -32.13
C ASP A 1033 -22.80 15.82 -32.78
N TYR A 1034 -22.87 15.67 -34.11
CA TYR A 1034 -22.21 14.59 -34.84
C TYR A 1034 -20.82 14.97 -35.38
N GLY A 1035 -20.38 16.21 -35.13
CA GLY A 1035 -19.16 16.79 -35.68
C GLY A 1035 -17.91 15.92 -35.48
N TYR A 1036 -17.64 15.57 -34.23
CA TYR A 1036 -16.51 14.73 -33.84
C TYR A 1036 -16.59 13.31 -34.43
N GLN A 1037 -17.79 12.72 -34.50
CA GLN A 1037 -17.98 11.36 -35.03
C GLN A 1037 -17.69 11.30 -36.53
N ILE A 1038 -18.23 12.24 -37.30
CA ILE A 1038 -17.98 12.32 -38.76
C ILE A 1038 -16.49 12.50 -39.01
N THR A 1039 -15.84 13.41 -38.29
CA THR A 1039 -14.42 13.69 -38.51
C THR A 1039 -13.53 12.50 -38.10
N ALA A 1040 -13.87 11.77 -37.04
CA ALA A 1040 -13.09 10.63 -36.57
C ALA A 1040 -13.35 9.33 -37.35
N MET A 1041 -14.60 9.04 -37.72
CA MET A 1041 -14.99 7.80 -38.41
C MET A 1041 -14.99 7.94 -39.94
N ALA A 1042 -15.73 8.93 -40.45
CA ALA A 1042 -15.84 9.17 -41.88
C ALA A 1042 -14.59 9.84 -42.46
N ASN A 1043 -13.81 10.52 -41.62
CA ASN A 1043 -12.58 11.22 -42.01
C ASN A 1043 -12.83 12.19 -43.18
N ARG A 1044 -13.82 13.07 -43.01
CA ARG A 1044 -14.21 14.13 -43.95
C ARG A 1044 -14.31 15.48 -43.26
N THR A 1045 -14.27 16.52 -44.09
CA THR A 1045 -14.30 17.91 -43.62
C THR A 1045 -15.70 18.29 -43.16
N ILE A 1046 -15.81 18.93 -42.00
CA ILE A 1046 -17.09 19.33 -41.41
C ILE A 1046 -17.18 20.82 -41.13
N LEU A 1047 -18.38 21.37 -41.28
CA LEU A 1047 -18.65 22.80 -41.12
C LEU A 1047 -18.81 23.23 -39.66
N VAL A 1048 -19.51 22.42 -38.85
CA VAL A 1048 -19.81 22.71 -37.44
C VAL A 1048 -19.44 21.53 -36.57
N ASP A 1049 -19.04 21.82 -35.34
CA ASP A 1049 -18.50 20.80 -34.44
C ASP A 1049 -18.98 21.00 -33.01
N ASN A 1050 -18.81 19.97 -32.20
CA ASN A 1050 -19.41 19.84 -30.89
C ASN A 1050 -18.77 20.77 -29.82
N ASN A 1051 -17.62 21.41 -30.10
CA ASN A 1051 -17.02 22.42 -29.22
C ASN A 1051 -17.82 23.73 -29.10
N THR A 1052 -18.73 23.99 -30.05
CA THR A 1052 -19.64 25.17 -30.04
C THR A 1052 -18.99 26.55 -29.78
N TRP A 1053 -17.75 26.77 -30.21
CA TRP A 1053 -17.02 28.02 -29.91
C TRP A 1053 -17.48 29.24 -30.73
N ASN A 1054 -18.09 29.02 -31.91
CA ASN A 1054 -18.63 30.09 -32.76
C ASN A 1054 -20.13 29.87 -33.02
N ASN A 1055 -20.96 30.57 -32.24
CA ASN A 1055 -22.43 30.47 -32.31
C ASN A 1055 -23.00 30.98 -33.62
N THR A 1056 -22.38 31.96 -34.27
CA THR A 1056 -22.86 32.53 -35.54
C THR A 1056 -22.78 31.50 -36.66
N HIS A 1057 -21.72 30.67 -36.67
CA HIS A 1057 -21.56 29.62 -37.66
C HIS A 1057 -22.57 28.49 -37.47
N ILE A 1058 -22.83 28.09 -36.22
CA ILE A 1058 -23.88 27.10 -35.91
C ILE A 1058 -25.27 27.65 -36.25
N SER A 1059 -25.52 28.93 -35.97
CA SER A 1059 -26.75 29.62 -36.37
C SER A 1059 -26.94 29.58 -37.89
N ARG A 1060 -25.87 29.74 -38.68
CA ARG A 1060 -25.95 29.66 -40.15
C ARG A 1060 -26.32 28.26 -40.64
N VAL A 1061 -25.80 27.20 -40.03
CA VAL A 1061 -26.24 25.82 -40.32
C VAL A 1061 -27.68 25.58 -39.87
N GLY A 1062 -28.09 26.09 -38.70
CA GLY A 1062 -29.47 26.05 -38.24
C GLY A 1062 -30.44 26.75 -39.19
N GLN A 1063 -30.04 27.89 -39.77
CA GLN A 1063 -30.79 28.59 -40.80
C GLN A 1063 -30.96 27.75 -42.06
N ALA A 1064 -29.89 27.11 -42.55
CA ALA A 1064 -29.98 26.21 -43.71
C ALA A 1064 -30.95 25.04 -43.44
N MET A 1065 -30.88 24.43 -42.25
CA MET A 1065 -31.74 23.29 -41.89
C MET A 1065 -33.21 23.68 -41.69
N ALA A 1066 -33.49 24.89 -41.22
CA ALA A 1066 -34.84 25.35 -40.89
C ALA A 1066 -35.55 26.11 -42.02
N SER A 1067 -34.84 26.50 -43.08
CA SER A 1067 -35.40 27.28 -44.19
C SER A 1067 -36.01 26.40 -45.30
N PRO A 1068 -36.80 26.98 -46.21
CA PRO A 1068 -37.19 26.33 -47.46
C PRO A 1068 -35.97 26.02 -48.35
N GLU A 1069 -36.10 25.04 -49.25
CA GLU A 1069 -35.03 24.55 -50.12
C GLU A 1069 -34.22 25.64 -50.84
N HIS A 1070 -34.89 26.64 -51.44
CA HIS A 1070 -34.20 27.69 -52.20
C HIS A 1070 -33.23 28.51 -51.34
N HIS A 1071 -33.65 28.96 -50.16
CA HIS A 1071 -32.78 29.74 -49.27
C HIS A 1071 -31.72 28.85 -48.63
N ALA A 1072 -32.05 27.61 -48.29
CA ALA A 1072 -31.08 26.67 -47.77
C ALA A 1072 -29.99 26.32 -48.80
N TYR A 1073 -30.36 26.20 -50.08
CA TYR A 1073 -29.42 25.95 -51.18
C TYR A 1073 -28.42 27.11 -51.35
N GLU A 1074 -28.90 28.35 -51.28
CA GLU A 1074 -28.04 29.54 -51.28
C GLU A 1074 -26.98 29.47 -50.17
N ILE A 1075 -27.39 29.12 -48.94
CA ILE A 1075 -26.48 28.97 -47.78
C ILE A 1075 -25.50 27.79 -47.99
N MET A 1076 -25.99 26.65 -48.47
CA MET A 1076 -25.16 25.48 -48.74
C MET A 1076 -24.09 25.78 -49.80
N ARG A 1077 -24.43 26.55 -50.84
CA ARG A 1077 -23.47 27.00 -51.86
C ARG A 1077 -22.51 28.06 -51.33
N GLU A 1078 -22.96 29.00 -50.50
CA GLU A 1078 -22.09 29.99 -49.83
C GLU A 1078 -20.98 29.31 -49.00
N LEU A 1079 -21.30 28.17 -48.38
CA LEU A 1079 -20.40 27.41 -47.52
C LEU A 1079 -19.72 26.23 -48.24
N ASP A 1080 -19.83 26.14 -49.57
CA ASP A 1080 -19.29 25.05 -50.42
C ASP A 1080 -19.65 23.63 -49.94
N VAL A 1081 -20.87 23.40 -49.47
CA VAL A 1081 -21.32 22.09 -49.00
C VAL A 1081 -21.50 21.11 -50.16
N ASN A 1082 -20.94 19.89 -50.04
CA ASN A 1082 -21.14 18.81 -51.02
C ASN A 1082 -22.19 17.81 -50.57
N TYR A 1083 -22.17 17.44 -49.29
CA TYR A 1083 -23.06 16.44 -48.72
C TYR A 1083 -23.76 16.98 -47.48
N VAL A 1084 -25.01 16.57 -47.27
CA VAL A 1084 -25.80 16.86 -46.08
C VAL A 1084 -26.17 15.54 -45.41
N LEU A 1085 -25.85 15.41 -44.13
CA LEU A 1085 -26.16 14.22 -43.33
C LEU A 1085 -27.24 14.57 -42.30
N VAL A 1086 -28.32 13.79 -42.30
CA VAL A 1086 -29.41 13.91 -41.33
C VAL A 1086 -29.74 12.56 -40.71
N ILE A 1087 -30.17 12.59 -39.44
CA ILE A 1087 -30.58 11.42 -38.69
C ILE A 1087 -32.10 11.34 -38.61
N PHE A 1088 -32.65 10.21 -39.02
CA PHE A 1088 -34.08 9.95 -39.07
C PHE A 1088 -34.45 8.69 -38.27
N GLY A 1089 -35.15 8.86 -37.14
CA GLY A 1089 -35.51 7.76 -36.25
C GLY A 1089 -36.88 7.14 -36.52
N GLY A 1090 -37.61 7.59 -37.54
CA GLY A 1090 -39.04 7.30 -37.70
C GLY A 1090 -39.37 5.83 -37.97
N LEU A 1091 -38.45 5.07 -38.59
CA LEU A 1091 -38.62 3.62 -38.84
C LEU A 1091 -38.23 2.76 -37.63
N THR A 1092 -37.11 3.09 -36.98
CA THR A 1092 -36.55 2.32 -35.86
C THR A 1092 -37.20 2.66 -34.52
N GLY A 1093 -37.85 3.81 -34.41
CA GLY A 1093 -38.34 4.34 -33.13
C GLY A 1093 -37.26 5.05 -32.31
N TYR A 1094 -36.19 5.53 -32.96
CA TYR A 1094 -35.10 6.23 -32.27
C TYR A 1094 -35.52 7.64 -31.87
N SER A 1095 -35.66 7.88 -30.56
CA SER A 1095 -36.21 9.14 -30.04
C SER A 1095 -35.27 10.34 -30.16
N SER A 1096 -33.96 10.14 -30.35
CA SER A 1096 -32.97 11.24 -30.40
C SER A 1096 -32.61 11.65 -31.83
N ASP A 1097 -33.59 11.62 -32.74
CA ASP A 1097 -33.42 12.03 -34.14
C ASP A 1097 -33.42 13.55 -34.33
N ASP A 1098 -33.08 14.01 -35.55
CA ASP A 1098 -32.87 15.43 -35.81
C ASP A 1098 -34.17 16.24 -35.84
N ILE A 1099 -35.32 15.60 -35.98
CA ILE A 1099 -36.63 16.27 -35.95
C ILE A 1099 -37.03 16.61 -34.52
N ASN A 1100 -36.75 15.75 -33.54
CA ASN A 1100 -36.95 16.12 -32.13
C ASN A 1100 -35.99 17.24 -31.68
N LYS A 1101 -34.81 17.33 -32.31
CA LYS A 1101 -33.84 18.42 -32.09
C LYS A 1101 -34.15 19.68 -32.92
N PHE A 1102 -35.04 19.59 -33.91
CA PHE A 1102 -35.28 20.64 -34.90
C PHE A 1102 -35.64 21.98 -34.28
N LEU A 1103 -36.44 21.99 -33.22
CA LEU A 1103 -36.83 23.23 -32.54
C LEU A 1103 -35.63 24.00 -31.96
N TRP A 1104 -34.57 23.28 -31.54
CA TRP A 1104 -33.31 23.92 -31.15
C TRP A 1104 -32.57 24.53 -32.34
N MET A 1105 -32.62 23.88 -33.51
CA MET A 1105 -32.06 24.43 -34.74
C MET A 1105 -32.77 25.74 -35.13
N VAL A 1106 -34.09 25.79 -34.98
CA VAL A 1106 -34.91 27.01 -35.21
C VAL A 1106 -34.53 28.12 -34.24
N ARG A 1107 -34.46 27.83 -32.92
CA ARG A 1107 -34.09 28.82 -31.89
C ARG A 1107 -32.68 29.38 -32.08
N ILE A 1108 -31.71 28.52 -32.37
CA ILE A 1108 -30.32 28.94 -32.60
C ILE A 1108 -30.19 29.65 -33.95
N GLY A 1109 -30.86 29.17 -34.99
CA GLY A 1109 -30.91 29.78 -36.32
C GLY A 1109 -31.49 31.20 -36.30
N GLY A 1110 -32.59 31.41 -35.56
CA GLY A 1110 -33.26 32.70 -35.40
C GLY A 1110 -32.60 33.67 -34.41
N SER A 1111 -31.56 33.24 -33.68
CA SER A 1111 -30.91 34.07 -32.66
C SER A 1111 -29.95 35.14 -33.19
N THR A 1112 -29.56 35.06 -34.47
CA THR A 1112 -28.63 36.01 -35.11
C THR A 1112 -29.35 36.94 -36.07
N ASP A 1113 -28.80 38.12 -36.33
CA ASP A 1113 -29.42 39.15 -37.18
C ASP A 1113 -29.79 38.63 -38.58
N LYS A 1114 -28.93 37.82 -39.19
CA LYS A 1114 -29.16 37.17 -40.49
C LYS A 1114 -30.33 36.17 -40.46
N GLY A 1115 -30.61 35.58 -39.30
CA GLY A 1115 -31.68 34.61 -39.07
C GLY A 1115 -33.00 35.21 -38.61
N SER A 1116 -33.12 36.54 -38.52
CA SER A 1116 -34.34 37.23 -38.04
C SER A 1116 -35.64 36.87 -38.79
N HIS A 1117 -35.52 36.33 -40.00
CA HIS A 1117 -36.64 35.82 -40.79
C HIS A 1117 -37.19 34.48 -40.29
N ILE A 1118 -36.43 33.73 -39.48
CA ILE A 1118 -36.83 32.47 -38.86
C ILE A 1118 -37.47 32.76 -37.51
N LYS A 1119 -38.77 32.50 -37.39
CA LYS A 1119 -39.52 32.66 -36.13
C LYS A 1119 -40.02 31.31 -35.64
N GLU A 1120 -39.80 31.04 -34.36
CA GLU A 1120 -40.22 29.77 -33.74
C GLU A 1120 -41.74 29.56 -33.83
N ALA A 1121 -42.53 30.64 -33.70
CA ALA A 1121 -43.98 30.61 -33.80
C ALA A 1121 -44.51 30.06 -35.14
N ASP A 1122 -43.76 30.24 -36.23
CA ASP A 1122 -44.20 29.87 -37.58
C ASP A 1122 -44.19 28.35 -37.82
N TYR A 1123 -43.49 27.57 -36.97
CA TYR A 1123 -43.43 26.11 -37.06
C TYR A 1123 -44.50 25.40 -36.23
N TYR A 1124 -45.26 26.14 -35.42
CA TYR A 1124 -46.39 25.61 -34.66
C TYR A 1124 -47.70 25.69 -35.44
N THR A 1125 -48.66 24.84 -35.08
CA THR A 1125 -50.04 25.00 -35.52
C THR A 1125 -50.65 26.28 -34.92
N PRO A 1126 -51.79 26.77 -35.45
CA PRO A 1126 -52.50 27.91 -34.84
C PRO A 1126 -52.89 27.69 -33.36
N GLN A 1127 -52.99 26.43 -32.92
CA GLN A 1127 -53.24 26.02 -31.54
C GLN A 1127 -51.97 25.99 -30.66
N GLY A 1128 -50.78 26.19 -31.25
CA GLY A 1128 -49.50 26.15 -30.56
C GLY A 1128 -48.89 24.75 -30.42
N GLU A 1129 -49.36 23.77 -31.18
CA GLU A 1129 -48.86 22.39 -31.15
C GLU A 1129 -47.77 22.17 -32.21
N PHE A 1130 -46.77 21.33 -31.93
CA PHE A 1130 -45.75 20.92 -32.91
C PHE A 1130 -46.15 19.57 -33.51
N ARG A 1131 -46.67 19.57 -34.73
CA ARG A 1131 -47.22 18.37 -35.41
C ARG A 1131 -46.63 18.19 -36.79
N ILE A 1132 -46.38 16.93 -37.15
CA ILE A 1132 -45.80 16.51 -38.45
C ILE A 1132 -46.85 15.97 -39.44
N ASP A 1133 -48.10 15.88 -38.99
CA ASP A 1133 -49.24 15.40 -39.76
C ASP A 1133 -49.83 16.52 -40.64
N LYS A 1134 -51.01 16.27 -41.22
CA LYS A 1134 -51.69 17.22 -42.10
C LYS A 1134 -52.08 18.53 -41.40
N GLU A 1135 -52.18 18.53 -40.08
CA GLU A 1135 -52.48 19.72 -39.27
C GLU A 1135 -51.23 20.53 -38.94
N GLY A 1136 -50.03 19.99 -39.23
CA GLY A 1136 -48.76 20.69 -39.08
C GLY A 1136 -48.67 21.98 -39.89
N SER A 1137 -47.85 22.93 -39.42
CA SER A 1137 -47.64 24.21 -40.11
C SER A 1137 -47.12 24.01 -41.54
N SER A 1138 -47.63 24.82 -42.48
CA SER A 1138 -47.14 24.83 -43.86
C SER A 1138 -45.65 25.19 -43.96
N THR A 1139 -45.14 26.00 -43.03
CA THR A 1139 -43.71 26.33 -42.93
C THR A 1139 -42.89 25.11 -42.54
N LEU A 1140 -43.38 24.30 -41.60
CA LEU A 1140 -42.73 23.06 -41.18
C LEU A 1140 -42.74 22.01 -42.29
N LEU A 1141 -43.89 21.80 -42.94
CA LEU A 1141 -44.04 20.79 -44.01
C LEU A 1141 -43.22 21.12 -45.28
N ASN A 1142 -42.81 22.37 -45.48
CA ASN A 1142 -41.98 22.80 -46.61
C ASN A 1142 -40.52 23.12 -46.22
N CYS A 1143 -40.17 22.98 -44.95
CA CYS A 1143 -38.81 23.14 -44.44
C CYS A 1143 -37.87 22.07 -45.05
N LEU A 1144 -36.60 22.44 -45.28
CA LEU A 1144 -35.58 21.52 -45.79
C LEU A 1144 -35.45 20.27 -44.89
N MET A 1145 -35.38 20.43 -43.56
CA MET A 1145 -35.24 19.29 -42.64
C MET A 1145 -36.39 18.28 -42.77
N TYR A 1146 -37.64 18.76 -42.85
CA TYR A 1146 -38.80 17.88 -43.02
C TYR A 1146 -38.69 17.10 -44.33
N LYS A 1147 -38.37 17.80 -45.42
CA LYS A 1147 -38.24 17.18 -46.73
C LYS A 1147 -37.10 16.15 -46.79
N MET A 1148 -35.93 16.46 -46.22
CA MET A 1148 -34.81 15.52 -46.15
C MET A 1148 -35.18 14.27 -45.34
N CYS A 1149 -35.73 14.42 -44.13
CA CYS A 1149 -36.02 13.24 -43.30
C CYS A 1149 -37.13 12.35 -43.89
N TYR A 1150 -38.20 12.93 -44.46
CA TYR A 1150 -39.38 12.18 -44.93
C TYR A 1150 -39.40 11.85 -46.42
N TYR A 1151 -38.32 12.13 -47.17
CA TYR A 1151 -38.25 11.82 -48.61
C TYR A 1151 -38.52 10.32 -48.86
N ARG A 1152 -39.51 10.00 -49.71
CA ARG A 1152 -39.99 8.64 -50.02
C ARG A 1152 -40.53 7.83 -48.83
N PHE A 1153 -40.72 8.43 -47.65
CA PHE A 1153 -41.24 7.75 -46.48
C PHE A 1153 -42.77 7.54 -46.54
N GLY A 1154 -43.50 8.34 -47.32
CA GLY A 1154 -44.96 8.29 -47.41
C GLY A 1154 -45.55 6.97 -47.91
N SER A 1155 -44.77 6.19 -48.66
CA SER A 1155 -45.15 4.87 -49.18
C SER A 1155 -44.67 3.69 -48.31
N MET A 1156 -43.87 3.95 -47.28
CA MET A 1156 -43.29 2.89 -46.43
C MET A 1156 -44.26 2.43 -45.34
N TYR A 1157 -44.37 1.12 -45.15
CA TYR A 1157 -45.11 0.51 -44.04
C TYR A 1157 -44.18 0.29 -42.85
N THR A 1158 -44.40 1.03 -41.78
CA THR A 1158 -43.63 0.87 -40.53
C THR A 1158 -44.30 -0.12 -39.57
N GLU A 1159 -45.62 -0.19 -39.52
CA GLU A 1159 -46.38 -1.15 -38.72
C GLU A 1159 -47.48 -1.79 -39.56
N GLN A 1160 -47.75 -3.09 -39.33
CA GLN A 1160 -48.74 -3.85 -40.09
C GLN A 1160 -50.18 -3.34 -39.88
N SER A 1161 -50.48 -2.70 -38.75
CA SER A 1161 -51.81 -2.21 -38.39
C SER A 1161 -52.02 -0.70 -38.64
N LYS A 1162 -51.01 -0.01 -39.18
CA LYS A 1162 -51.00 1.45 -39.37
C LYS A 1162 -50.96 1.82 -40.86
N PRO A 1163 -51.42 3.04 -41.23
CA PRO A 1163 -51.32 3.52 -42.61
C PRO A 1163 -49.85 3.65 -43.07
N PRO A 1164 -49.59 3.62 -44.40
CA PRO A 1164 -48.26 3.89 -44.92
C PRO A 1164 -47.84 5.34 -44.63
N GLY A 1165 -46.55 5.55 -44.36
CA GLY A 1165 -45.99 6.84 -43.92
C GLY A 1165 -46.25 7.15 -42.45
N TYR A 1166 -46.30 6.13 -41.59
CA TYR A 1166 -46.49 6.30 -40.15
C TYR A 1166 -45.15 6.41 -39.41
N ASP A 1167 -44.94 7.51 -38.68
CA ASP A 1167 -43.74 7.75 -37.88
C ASP A 1167 -43.88 7.15 -36.47
N ARG A 1168 -43.03 6.18 -36.13
CA ARG A 1168 -43.10 5.47 -34.84
C ARG A 1168 -42.69 6.33 -33.63
N VAL A 1169 -41.88 7.37 -33.82
CA VAL A 1169 -41.41 8.21 -32.72
C VAL A 1169 -42.49 9.23 -32.33
N ARG A 1170 -43.13 9.85 -33.33
CA ARG A 1170 -44.15 10.89 -33.15
C ARG A 1170 -45.55 10.31 -33.07
N ASN A 1171 -45.73 9.03 -33.38
CA ASN A 1171 -47.01 8.33 -33.41
C ASN A 1171 -48.05 9.03 -34.30
N ALA A 1172 -47.60 9.51 -35.46
CA ALA A 1172 -48.43 10.28 -36.38
C ALA A 1172 -48.19 9.87 -37.83
N GLU A 1173 -49.24 9.98 -38.65
CA GLU A 1173 -49.14 9.85 -40.11
C GLU A 1173 -48.61 11.17 -40.69
N ILE A 1174 -47.62 11.09 -41.59
CA ILE A 1174 -47.01 12.30 -42.16
C ILE A 1174 -48.01 13.12 -42.98
N GLY A 1175 -47.91 14.45 -42.88
CA GLY A 1175 -48.81 15.38 -43.59
C GLY A 1175 -48.61 15.38 -45.10
N LYS A 1176 -47.36 15.44 -45.56
CA LYS A 1176 -47.00 15.50 -46.98
C LYS A 1176 -46.33 14.20 -47.40
N LYS A 1177 -47.07 13.33 -48.09
CA LYS A 1177 -46.58 11.99 -48.49
C LYS A 1177 -45.64 12.00 -49.68
N ASP A 1178 -45.98 12.81 -50.69
CA ASP A 1178 -45.26 12.86 -51.95
C ASP A 1178 -44.72 14.27 -52.18
N PHE A 1179 -43.41 14.37 -52.34
CA PHE A 1179 -42.70 15.58 -52.74
C PHE A 1179 -41.34 15.21 -53.34
N GLU A 1180 -40.84 16.07 -54.21
CA GLU A 1180 -39.50 15.94 -54.78
C GLU A 1180 -38.52 16.93 -54.12
N LEU A 1181 -37.23 16.63 -54.25
CA LEU A 1181 -36.12 17.48 -53.82
C LEU A 1181 -35.51 18.11 -55.08
N ASP A 1182 -35.65 19.42 -55.22
CA ASP A 1182 -35.26 20.13 -56.43
C ASP A 1182 -33.72 20.29 -56.46
N VAL A 1183 -33.15 20.69 -55.32
CA VAL A 1183 -31.74 21.07 -55.17
C VAL A 1183 -30.85 19.98 -54.55
N LEU A 1184 -31.45 18.89 -54.05
CA LEU A 1184 -30.74 17.76 -53.42
C LEU A 1184 -31.03 16.45 -54.15
N GLU A 1185 -30.07 15.54 -54.15
CA GLU A 1185 -30.24 14.15 -54.57
C GLU A 1185 -29.91 13.20 -53.41
N GLU A 1186 -30.69 12.13 -53.23
CA GLU A 1186 -30.41 11.11 -52.23
C GLU A 1186 -29.18 10.30 -52.67
N ALA A 1187 -28.10 10.36 -51.90
CA ALA A 1187 -26.85 9.70 -52.21
C ALA A 1187 -26.72 8.34 -51.50
N TYR A 1188 -27.17 8.26 -50.25
CA TYR A 1188 -27.18 7.02 -49.46
C TYR A 1188 -28.23 7.09 -48.34
N THR A 1189 -28.87 5.95 -48.05
CA THR A 1189 -29.73 5.76 -46.88
C THR A 1189 -29.43 4.38 -46.31
N THR A 1190 -29.25 4.29 -44.98
CA THR A 1190 -28.86 3.03 -44.32
C THR A 1190 -29.99 2.00 -44.34
N GLU A 1191 -29.67 0.75 -44.00
CA GLU A 1191 -30.61 -0.38 -43.99
C GLU A 1191 -31.92 -0.06 -43.22
N HIS A 1192 -31.81 0.55 -42.04
CA HIS A 1192 -32.97 0.88 -41.21
C HIS A 1192 -33.39 2.36 -41.30
N TRP A 1193 -32.95 3.06 -42.35
CA TRP A 1193 -33.25 4.46 -42.63
C TRP A 1193 -32.87 5.41 -41.49
N LEU A 1194 -31.88 5.03 -40.69
CA LEU A 1194 -31.48 5.79 -39.49
C LEU A 1194 -30.62 7.01 -39.85
N VAL A 1195 -29.70 6.83 -40.79
CA VAL A 1195 -28.87 7.92 -41.32
C VAL A 1195 -29.14 8.08 -42.80
N ARG A 1196 -29.37 9.32 -43.24
CA ARG A 1196 -29.60 9.66 -44.63
C ARG A 1196 -28.59 10.70 -45.08
N ILE A 1197 -28.00 10.48 -46.25
CA ILE A 1197 -26.98 11.32 -46.84
C ILE A 1197 -27.49 11.82 -48.19
N TYR A 1198 -27.56 13.13 -48.31
CA TYR A 1198 -27.96 13.83 -49.53
C TYR A 1198 -26.74 14.51 -50.16
N LYS A 1199 -26.68 14.52 -51.48
CA LYS A 1199 -25.69 15.29 -52.24
C LYS A 1199 -26.35 16.57 -52.75
N VAL A 1200 -25.63 17.68 -52.62
CA VAL A 1200 -26.05 18.99 -53.12
C VAL A 1200 -25.81 19.01 -54.62
N LYS A 1201 -26.87 19.31 -55.41
CA LYS A 1201 -26.75 19.38 -56.86
C LYS A 1201 -25.95 20.60 -57.30
N ASP A 1202 -25.28 20.48 -58.44
CA ASP A 1202 -24.67 21.62 -59.12
C ASP A 1202 -25.74 22.59 -59.65
N LEU A 1203 -25.32 23.82 -59.95
CA LEU A 1203 -26.20 24.80 -60.58
C LEU A 1203 -26.76 24.23 -61.88
N GLU A 1204 -28.01 24.58 -62.18
CA GLU A 1204 -28.59 24.18 -63.46
C GLU A 1204 -27.69 24.64 -64.60
N ASN A 1205 -27.34 23.71 -65.48
CA ASN A 1205 -26.43 23.96 -66.59
C ASN A 1205 -26.93 25.07 -67.55
N ARG A 1206 -28.21 25.45 -67.47
CA ARG A 1206 -28.85 26.50 -68.28
C ARG A 1206 -29.26 27.76 -67.51
N GLY A 1207 -29.06 27.82 -66.19
CA GLY A 1207 -29.17 29.02 -65.35
C GLY A 1207 -30.43 29.88 -65.53
N ASN A 1208 -31.62 29.29 -65.43
CA ASN A 1208 -32.88 30.07 -65.41
C ASN A 1208 -33.22 30.60 -64.02
#